data_AF-G5JEY1-F1
#
_entry.id   AF-G5JEY1-F1
#
_cell.length_a   1.000
_cell.length_b   1.000
_cell.length_c   1.000
_cell.angle_alpha   90.00
_cell.angle_beta   90.00
_cell.angle_gamma   90.00
#
_symmetry.space_group_name_H-M   'P 1'
#
loop_
_entity.id
_entity.type
_entity.pdbx_description
1 polymer ?
#
loop_
_entity_poly.entity_id
_entity_poly.type
_entity_poly.pdbx_seq_one_letter_code
_entity_poly.pdbx_strand_id
1 'polypeptide(L)'
;MGSINNSVTTFEALLSEQEIYETYGTPTLKRELAQQLISKAQQLLKQEKTAKNPIPIPEFLRPNFETIASFGNNKALSQEQIQEVFDTQRDIYRKMVEEGCYQNQIAVDLFKSAREPDKDSITDLTRLLYRQVDYFKKKKDFQTYRQGILETKGFSPTELTASLVNVEFKENQLTASPPVQFKHLFPSNYTPQQTLEVKQVKADYDAAYNLASAYNRKQKFEDDTHLKVSTKSGKNIEVVNYKRFLNHSEVNNLSRQPLNLRIIDNTNPKTKHNHKLITQYLERDGKWNNLGFVCELSREKHGLKAGLNTSDADIKIAQSLGKKEVQLLFNKANSIALDWRKQLEETKTPDELNQYANATWHLCHNHTLDTTNNFVYSAFGDKIIEETAQPELQFNNFLVGQLKKYNEVPESSWKSEQFLDLQIQEIDGNKMWQVFNPETEDYQSFGVASHKEYQLPIGTKVKGKIKGDLFTTARLDIDNPQLKDTEIVIGNMTKYPTVGNEFRNESATIVLSEQQNAPPQPLIKVNGKKLGQLDSNAVELFKQHGVFTNKTFNVSLTSYGEGNGKEVIATTEQGTSFKIEKSHFLADNDLKNAQFNGEQVTVTLSLESTKKKAMVANIKQADGSLLPIGEFTTNQKASKLALSKVGLFKEGATFEAKINSRVTAASIEIKPDSLEYPALGNWQGSSQNTTEIELNPTAKRFIETITTQPTLLHRFEQTWQDKGQIETLPTLGLSVDLNRVAATQEFLEKYHIPYKLIPLDDKSVQLESERSYGVFTMIESDVPPNIRQWMEQASKGIFDANNSDENALSSYHQRLISILPLSANQQQERLQNSKAVYHTVETTKVDQRGSPPSDNGDYNQTENSVKIIANSDNKQRDKTSDYISFNDIPSEPEIDEIDRLMEQQVKTDLVAPIAAQFLKVQDQSNSPTRHYQGKEITIDYDGHHLTIKNNQDNSIKMKARFVGVNPASKKSQWLSELPENSPGLRDADVQKWTSEAVKNYIKQKQFEQETKQKSRIAKSIT
;
A
#
# COMPACT_ATOMS: atom_id res chain seq x y z
N MET A 1 -32.27 -5.69 -0.22
CA MET A 1 -31.28 -6.63 0.37
C MET A 1 -29.88 -6.04 0.35
N GLY A 2 -29.16 -5.98 -0.78
CA GLY A 2 -27.75 -5.52 -0.79
C GLY A 2 -27.52 -4.08 -0.27
N SER A 3 -28.39 -3.13 -0.61
CA SER A 3 -28.29 -1.75 -0.12
C SER A 3 -28.63 -1.62 1.36
N ILE A 4 -29.74 -2.24 1.81
CA ILE A 4 -30.21 -2.20 3.20
C ILE A 4 -29.18 -2.85 4.13
N ASN A 5 -28.62 -4.00 3.76
CA ASN A 5 -27.57 -4.66 4.54
C ASN A 5 -26.31 -3.78 4.67
N ASN A 6 -25.86 -3.14 3.58
CA ASN A 6 -24.74 -2.21 3.66
C ASN A 6 -25.03 -1.01 4.61
N SER A 7 -26.28 -0.52 4.66
CA SER A 7 -26.68 0.54 5.59
C SER A 7 -26.66 0.07 7.04
N VAL A 8 -27.18 -1.12 7.34
CA VAL A 8 -27.11 -1.71 8.70
C VAL A 8 -25.67 -1.84 9.16
N THR A 9 -24.80 -2.43 8.34
CA THR A 9 -23.37 -2.55 8.69
C THR A 9 -22.70 -1.18 8.86
N THR A 10 -23.17 -0.15 8.17
CA THR A 10 -22.69 1.23 8.36
C THR A 10 -23.07 1.78 9.73
N PHE A 11 -24.31 1.53 10.18
CA PHE A 11 -24.77 1.94 11.50
C PHE A 11 -23.99 1.23 12.61
N GLU A 12 -23.80 -0.09 12.48
CA GLU A 12 -22.99 -0.89 13.40
C GLU A 12 -21.54 -0.42 13.45
N ALA A 13 -20.93 -0.07 12.31
CA ALA A 13 -19.56 0.42 12.27
C ALA A 13 -19.38 1.74 13.04
N LEU A 14 -20.35 2.65 12.94
CA LEU A 14 -20.30 3.93 13.68
C LEU A 14 -20.62 3.75 15.17
N LEU A 15 -21.50 2.80 15.50
CA LEU A 15 -21.76 2.40 16.89
C LEU A 15 -20.47 1.86 17.53
N SER A 16 -19.79 0.91 16.88
CA SER A 16 -18.52 0.37 17.39
C SER A 16 -17.39 1.40 17.40
N GLU A 17 -17.37 2.36 16.47
CA GLU A 17 -16.43 3.48 16.54
C GLU A 17 -16.67 4.31 17.81
N GLN A 18 -17.93 4.66 18.10
CA GLN A 18 -18.27 5.40 19.31
C GLN A 18 -17.83 4.63 20.57
N GLU A 19 -18.06 3.32 20.63
CA GLU A 19 -17.61 2.46 21.73
C GLU A 19 -16.07 2.49 21.90
N ILE A 20 -15.31 2.54 20.80
CA ILE A 20 -13.84 2.69 20.85
C ILE A 20 -13.45 4.03 21.46
N TYR A 21 -14.10 5.13 21.06
CA TYR A 21 -13.85 6.45 21.64
C TYR A 21 -14.19 6.51 23.13
N GLU A 22 -15.34 5.94 23.51
CA GLU A 22 -15.77 5.88 24.91
C GLU A 22 -14.82 5.07 25.78
N THR A 23 -14.39 3.91 25.29
CA THR A 23 -13.60 2.95 26.06
C THR A 23 -12.11 3.32 26.10
N TYR A 24 -11.56 3.78 24.98
CA TYR A 24 -10.11 3.92 24.77
C TYR A 24 -9.66 5.35 24.44
N GLY A 25 -10.58 6.30 24.22
CA GLY A 25 -10.27 7.70 23.91
C GLY A 25 -9.78 8.49 25.14
N THR A 26 -8.92 9.50 24.90
CA THR A 26 -8.61 10.51 25.94
C THR A 26 -9.82 11.38 26.26
N PRO A 27 -9.82 12.08 27.39
CA PRO A 27 -10.78 13.16 27.63
C PRO A 27 -10.90 14.14 26.45
N THR A 28 -9.77 14.52 25.84
CA THR A 28 -9.73 15.38 24.65
C THR A 28 -10.43 14.75 23.45
N LEU A 29 -10.12 13.50 23.09
CA LEU A 29 -10.73 12.80 21.95
C LEU A 29 -12.23 12.56 22.17
N LYS A 30 -12.64 12.24 23.40
CA LYS A 30 -14.06 12.10 23.76
C LYS A 30 -14.80 13.43 23.59
N ARG A 31 -14.20 14.53 24.06
CA ARG A 31 -14.76 15.88 23.90
C ARG A 31 -14.86 16.30 22.44
N GLU A 32 -13.85 16.02 21.63
CA GLU A 32 -13.85 16.30 20.20
C GLU A 32 -14.97 15.54 19.47
N LEU A 33 -15.13 14.24 19.74
CA LEU A 33 -16.22 13.46 19.14
C LEU A 33 -17.59 14.00 19.60
N ALA A 34 -17.78 14.26 20.89
CA ALA A 34 -19.03 14.82 21.40
C ALA A 34 -19.38 16.15 20.72
N GLN A 35 -18.40 17.06 20.55
CA GLN A 35 -18.60 18.31 19.83
C GLN A 35 -18.98 18.11 18.35
N GLN A 36 -18.39 17.11 17.68
CA GLN A 36 -18.77 16.76 16.31
C GLN A 36 -20.22 16.27 16.23
N LEU A 37 -20.64 15.40 17.17
CA LEU A 37 -22.00 14.89 17.25
C LEU A 37 -23.02 16.02 17.51
N ILE A 38 -22.71 16.92 18.45
CA ILE A 38 -23.51 18.12 18.75
C ILE A 38 -23.65 19.01 17.51
N SER A 39 -22.54 19.33 16.86
CA SER A 39 -22.52 20.18 15.66
C SER A 39 -23.33 19.55 14.53
N LYS A 40 -23.24 18.23 14.36
CA LYS A 40 -24.02 17.48 13.38
C LYS A 40 -25.51 17.53 13.68
N ALA A 41 -25.91 17.30 14.93
CA ALA A 41 -27.32 17.34 15.35
C ALA A 41 -27.94 18.73 15.08
N GLN A 42 -27.23 19.80 15.46
CA GLN A 42 -27.64 21.18 15.17
C GLN A 42 -27.76 21.45 13.66
N GLN A 43 -26.80 20.96 12.87
CA GLN A 43 -26.85 21.07 11.42
C GLN A 43 -28.07 20.36 10.83
N LEU A 44 -28.36 19.12 11.26
CA LEU A 44 -29.50 18.34 10.76
C LEU A 44 -30.84 19.01 11.09
N LEU A 45 -31.02 19.47 12.33
CA LEU A 45 -32.24 20.19 12.75
C LEU A 45 -32.44 21.51 11.98
N LYS A 46 -31.35 22.19 11.61
CA LYS A 46 -31.41 23.36 10.74
C LYS A 46 -31.76 22.99 9.30
N GLN A 47 -31.16 21.91 8.79
CA GLN A 47 -31.36 21.44 7.41
C GLN A 47 -32.79 20.94 7.16
N GLU A 48 -33.42 20.32 8.15
CA GLU A 48 -34.83 19.92 8.11
C GLU A 48 -35.76 21.09 7.79
N LYS A 49 -35.44 22.30 8.27
CA LYS A 49 -36.25 23.52 8.11
C LYS A 49 -35.99 24.29 6.80
N THR A 50 -35.10 23.79 5.93
CA THR A 50 -34.67 24.53 4.71
C THR A 50 -35.59 24.26 3.52
N ALA A 51 -35.95 25.29 2.76
CA ALA A 51 -36.79 25.15 1.57
C ALA A 51 -36.13 24.41 0.38
N LYS A 52 -34.79 24.27 0.39
CA LYS A 52 -34.02 23.66 -0.70
C LYS A 52 -33.37 22.36 -0.20
N ASN A 53 -33.90 21.22 -0.66
CA ASN A 53 -33.44 19.86 -0.32
C ASN A 53 -33.44 19.55 1.20
N PRO A 54 -34.62 19.52 1.85
CA PRO A 54 -34.71 19.14 3.26
C PRO A 54 -34.18 17.71 3.49
N ILE A 55 -33.60 17.49 4.67
CA ILE A 55 -33.27 16.15 5.18
C ILE A 55 -34.29 15.86 6.29
N PRO A 56 -35.30 15.01 6.04
CA PRO A 56 -36.30 14.70 7.05
C PRO A 56 -35.67 13.88 8.17
N ILE A 57 -35.97 14.24 9.43
CA ILE A 57 -35.58 13.45 10.60
C ILE A 57 -36.81 12.64 11.02
N PRO A 58 -36.75 11.30 11.03
CA PRO A 58 -37.87 10.48 11.48
C PRO A 58 -38.31 10.83 12.91
N GLU A 59 -39.62 10.80 13.15
CA GLU A 59 -40.23 11.22 14.41
C GLU A 59 -39.65 10.45 15.62
N PHE A 60 -39.34 9.16 15.46
CA PHE A 60 -38.77 8.32 16.51
C PHE A 60 -37.29 8.64 16.87
N LEU A 61 -36.58 9.39 16.02
CA LEU A 61 -35.19 9.83 16.26
C LEU A 61 -35.09 11.31 16.65
N ARG A 62 -36.10 12.11 16.29
CA ARG A 62 -36.09 13.55 16.47
C ARG A 62 -35.81 13.99 17.92
N PRO A 63 -36.44 13.42 18.97
CA PRO A 63 -36.15 13.81 20.34
C PRO A 63 -34.67 13.65 20.72
N ASN A 64 -34.04 12.55 20.29
CA ASN A 64 -32.63 12.30 20.58
C ASN A 64 -31.71 13.35 19.92
N PHE A 65 -31.98 13.77 18.68
CA PHE A 65 -31.22 14.83 18.03
C PHE A 65 -31.43 16.19 18.69
N GLU A 66 -32.64 16.50 19.17
CA GLU A 66 -32.93 17.71 19.94
C GLU A 66 -32.17 17.73 21.27
N THR A 67 -32.13 16.60 21.98
CA THR A 67 -31.32 16.41 23.20
C THR A 67 -29.84 16.68 22.94
N ILE A 68 -29.23 16.01 21.94
CA ILE A 68 -27.82 16.21 21.60
C ILE A 68 -27.54 17.67 21.21
N ALA A 69 -28.42 18.30 20.42
CA ALA A 69 -28.23 19.68 19.98
C ALA A 69 -28.28 20.71 21.11
N SER A 70 -28.98 20.41 22.22
CA SER A 70 -29.12 21.29 23.38
C SER A 70 -27.79 21.56 24.11
N PHE A 71 -26.83 20.63 24.01
CA PHE A 71 -25.50 20.77 24.63
C PHE A 71 -24.60 21.82 23.96
N GLY A 72 -24.90 22.26 22.74
CA GLY A 72 -24.02 23.17 21.98
C GLY A 72 -23.93 24.61 22.51
N ASN A 73 -24.67 24.94 23.56
CA ASN A 73 -24.56 26.24 24.26
C ASN A 73 -23.45 26.26 25.33
N ASN A 74 -22.87 25.10 25.70
CA ASN A 74 -21.84 24.98 26.73
C ASN A 74 -20.43 24.99 26.12
N LYS A 75 -19.61 26.00 26.45
CA LYS A 75 -18.22 26.13 25.95
C LYS A 75 -17.26 25.08 26.53
N ALA A 76 -17.60 24.46 27.65
CA ALA A 76 -16.88 23.34 28.23
C ALA A 76 -17.91 22.29 28.70
N LEU A 77 -17.91 21.12 28.08
CA LEU A 77 -18.77 19.99 28.47
C LEU A 77 -18.13 19.27 29.67
N SER A 78 -18.92 19.00 30.71
CA SER A 78 -18.49 18.11 31.80
C SER A 78 -18.42 16.65 31.33
N GLN A 79 -17.76 15.78 32.10
CA GLN A 79 -17.69 14.35 31.77
C GLN A 79 -19.08 13.70 31.71
N GLU A 80 -19.97 14.06 32.64
CA GLU A 80 -21.36 13.60 32.66
C GLU A 80 -22.11 14.01 31.39
N GLN A 81 -21.94 15.26 30.93
CA GLN A 81 -22.55 15.75 29.71
C GLN A 81 -21.99 15.06 28.45
N ILE A 82 -20.69 14.76 28.43
CA ILE A 82 -20.08 13.98 27.34
C ILE A 82 -20.69 12.57 27.31
N GLN A 83 -20.85 11.93 28.47
CA GLN A 83 -21.46 10.61 28.56
C GLN A 83 -22.93 10.62 28.12
N GLU A 84 -23.70 11.65 28.50
CA GLU A 84 -25.09 11.79 28.08
C GLU A 84 -25.25 11.96 26.57
N VAL A 85 -24.34 12.73 25.93
CA VAL A 85 -24.28 12.85 24.46
C VAL A 85 -24.01 11.49 23.81
N PHE A 86 -23.06 10.74 24.34
CA PHE A 86 -22.73 9.40 23.87
C PHE A 86 -23.88 8.41 24.06
N ASP A 87 -24.50 8.37 25.22
CA ASP A 87 -25.64 7.48 25.48
C ASP A 87 -26.82 7.78 24.55
N THR A 88 -27.09 9.06 24.32
CA THR A 88 -28.14 9.50 23.39
C THR A 88 -27.81 9.13 21.95
N GLN A 89 -26.54 9.28 21.53
CA GLN A 89 -26.10 8.91 20.19
C GLN A 89 -26.13 7.38 19.98
N ARG A 90 -25.81 6.61 21.03
CA ARG A 90 -25.88 5.14 21.02
C ARG A 90 -27.31 4.67 20.76
N ASP A 91 -28.28 5.29 21.43
CA ASP A 91 -29.71 5.02 21.23
C ASP A 91 -30.15 5.34 19.79
N ILE A 92 -29.68 6.44 19.21
CA ILE A 92 -29.93 6.76 17.79
C ILE A 92 -29.44 5.62 16.88
N TYR A 93 -28.20 5.15 17.05
CA TYR A 93 -27.66 4.09 16.21
C TYR A 93 -28.39 2.76 16.41
N ARG A 94 -28.73 2.39 17.65
CA ARG A 94 -29.50 1.17 17.92
C ARG A 94 -30.86 1.18 17.23
N LYS A 95 -31.60 2.30 17.33
CA LYS A 95 -32.88 2.47 16.63
C LYS A 95 -32.72 2.41 15.09
N MET A 96 -31.64 2.97 14.55
CA MET A 96 -31.33 2.85 13.10
C MET A 96 -31.03 1.39 12.69
N VAL A 97 -30.29 0.65 13.51
CA VAL A 97 -30.01 -0.79 13.30
C VAL A 97 -31.30 -1.60 13.35
N GLU A 98 -32.15 -1.36 14.35
CA GLU A 98 -33.46 -2.02 14.49
C GLU A 98 -34.33 -1.83 13.23
N GLU A 99 -34.48 -0.58 12.76
CA GLU A 99 -35.24 -0.29 11.54
C GLU A 99 -34.62 -0.94 10.30
N GLY A 100 -33.28 -0.90 10.16
CA GLY A 100 -32.59 -1.57 9.07
C GLY A 100 -32.75 -3.09 9.07
N CYS A 101 -32.70 -3.72 10.25
CA CYS A 101 -32.97 -5.15 10.44
C CYS A 101 -34.42 -5.50 10.12
N TYR A 102 -35.37 -4.67 10.54
CA TYR A 102 -36.78 -4.81 10.21
C TYR A 102 -37.03 -4.79 8.70
N GLN A 103 -36.48 -3.80 7.99
CA GLN A 103 -36.59 -3.71 6.53
C GLN A 103 -35.86 -4.85 5.80
N ASN A 104 -34.73 -5.33 6.35
CA ASN A 104 -34.06 -6.52 5.83
C ASN A 104 -34.93 -7.77 5.95
N GLN A 105 -35.61 -7.97 7.09
CA GLN A 105 -36.51 -9.10 7.28
C GLN A 105 -37.68 -9.06 6.29
N ILE A 106 -38.29 -7.89 6.08
CA ILE A 106 -39.31 -7.69 5.03
C ILE A 106 -38.75 -8.06 3.66
N ALA A 107 -37.53 -7.64 3.34
CA ALA A 107 -36.90 -7.95 2.06
C ALA A 107 -36.62 -9.45 1.86
N VAL A 108 -36.34 -10.20 2.93
CA VAL A 108 -36.20 -11.66 2.92
C VAL A 108 -37.57 -12.34 2.73
N ASP A 109 -38.59 -11.82 3.41
CA ASP A 109 -39.96 -12.36 3.38
C ASP A 109 -40.85 -11.79 2.26
N LEU A 110 -40.27 -11.05 1.30
CA LEU A 110 -41.00 -10.43 0.19
C LEU A 110 -41.86 -11.45 -0.58
N PHE A 111 -41.33 -12.63 -0.84
CA PHE A 111 -42.04 -13.71 -1.57
C PHE A 111 -43.18 -14.35 -0.76
N LYS A 112 -43.21 -14.13 0.57
CA LYS A 112 -44.25 -14.66 1.46
C LYS A 112 -45.35 -13.63 1.74
N SER A 113 -44.99 -12.34 1.81
CA SER A 113 -45.87 -11.27 2.29
C SER A 113 -46.33 -10.28 1.21
N ALA A 114 -45.69 -10.27 0.03
CA ALA A 114 -45.87 -9.26 -1.02
C ALA A 114 -45.65 -7.79 -0.58
N ARG A 115 -45.15 -7.56 0.65
CA ARG A 115 -44.82 -6.23 1.16
C ARG A 115 -43.42 -5.85 0.71
N GLU A 116 -43.31 -4.78 -0.07
CA GLU A 116 -42.01 -4.26 -0.47
C GLU A 116 -41.27 -3.60 0.71
N PRO A 117 -39.95 -3.79 0.83
CA PRO A 117 -39.15 -3.08 1.83
C PRO A 117 -39.05 -1.60 1.49
N ASP A 118 -39.14 -0.75 2.51
CA ASP A 118 -39.01 0.70 2.36
C ASP A 118 -37.52 1.08 2.25
N LYS A 119 -37.05 1.21 1.01
CA LYS A 119 -35.66 1.59 0.72
C LYS A 119 -35.40 3.07 0.94
N ASP A 120 -36.43 3.91 0.85
CA ASP A 120 -36.29 5.35 0.97
C ASP A 120 -36.08 5.73 2.43
N SER A 121 -36.83 5.10 3.35
CA SER A 121 -36.61 5.19 4.80
C SER A 121 -35.15 4.90 5.19
N ILE A 122 -34.60 3.79 4.70
CA ILE A 122 -33.19 3.42 4.98
C ILE A 122 -32.19 4.38 4.34
N THR A 123 -32.49 4.87 3.13
CA THR A 123 -31.64 5.86 2.45
C THR A 123 -31.62 7.17 3.23
N ASP A 124 -32.76 7.62 3.75
CA ASP A 124 -32.85 8.82 4.55
C ASP A 124 -32.11 8.69 5.89
N LEU A 125 -32.18 7.54 6.57
CA LEU A 125 -31.37 7.27 7.76
C LEU A 125 -29.86 7.43 7.51
N THR A 126 -29.34 6.98 6.37
CA THR A 126 -27.91 7.16 6.05
C THR A 126 -27.47 8.61 5.88
N ARG A 127 -28.41 9.53 5.64
CA ARG A 127 -28.14 10.98 5.52
C ARG A 127 -27.98 11.65 6.90
N LEU A 128 -28.48 11.01 7.95
CA LEU A 128 -28.42 11.49 9.33
C LEU A 128 -27.08 11.18 10.03
N LEU A 129 -26.25 10.32 9.46
CA LEU A 129 -24.95 9.95 10.03
C LEU A 129 -23.99 11.14 10.08
N TYR A 130 -23.19 11.24 11.14
CA TYR A 130 -22.20 12.32 11.28
C TYR A 130 -21.08 12.24 10.24
N ARG A 131 -20.72 11.02 9.80
CA ARG A 131 -19.79 10.78 8.70
C ARG A 131 -20.27 9.64 7.80
N GLN A 132 -19.71 9.57 6.59
CA GLN A 132 -19.93 8.48 5.64
C GLN A 132 -18.95 7.33 5.89
N VAL A 133 -19.42 6.09 5.77
CA VAL A 133 -18.60 4.87 5.87
C VAL A 133 -18.57 4.17 4.52
N ASP A 134 -17.52 4.43 3.74
CA ASP A 134 -17.46 3.99 2.33
C ASP A 134 -16.64 2.71 2.11
N TYR A 135 -15.92 2.21 3.12
CA TYR A 135 -15.02 1.07 2.96
C TYR A 135 -15.76 -0.20 2.53
N PHE A 136 -17.06 -0.36 2.84
CA PHE A 136 -17.86 -1.51 2.39
C PHE A 136 -18.05 -1.59 0.87
N LYS A 137 -18.09 -0.44 0.19
CA LYS A 137 -18.14 -0.36 -1.27
C LYS A 137 -16.76 -0.60 -1.86
N LYS A 138 -15.74 0.07 -1.30
CA LYS A 138 -14.36 0.00 -1.77
C LYS A 138 -13.71 -1.37 -1.55
N LYS A 139 -13.97 -2.06 -0.44
CA LYS A 139 -13.42 -3.41 -0.17
C LYS A 139 -13.84 -4.46 -1.20
N LYS A 140 -14.97 -4.23 -1.90
CA LYS A 140 -15.47 -5.10 -2.98
C LYS A 140 -14.94 -4.66 -4.35
N ASP A 141 -14.30 -3.49 -4.44
CA ASP A 141 -13.67 -3.02 -5.65
C ASP A 141 -12.28 -3.65 -5.80
N PHE A 142 -12.16 -4.50 -6.82
CA PHE A 142 -10.92 -5.14 -7.23
C PHE A 142 -9.76 -4.15 -7.46
N GLN A 143 -10.04 -2.87 -7.74
CA GLN A 143 -8.99 -1.86 -7.93
C GLN A 143 -8.37 -1.36 -6.62
N THR A 144 -9.02 -1.53 -5.47
CA THR A 144 -8.62 -0.88 -4.21
C THR A 144 -7.18 -1.19 -3.82
N TYR A 145 -6.80 -2.47 -3.78
CA TYR A 145 -5.42 -2.91 -3.51
C TYR A 145 -4.64 -3.26 -4.78
N ARG A 146 -5.17 -2.97 -5.97
CA ARG A 146 -4.39 -3.08 -7.22
C ARG A 146 -3.74 -1.75 -7.59
N GLN A 147 -4.40 -0.64 -7.29
CA GLN A 147 -3.97 0.72 -7.67
C GLN A 147 -3.70 1.63 -6.47
N GLY A 148 -4.01 1.21 -5.24
CA GLY A 148 -3.86 2.06 -4.06
C GLY A 148 -4.08 1.30 -2.75
N ILE A 149 -4.70 1.98 -1.79
CA ILE A 149 -5.05 1.46 -0.47
C ILE A 149 -6.53 1.66 -0.17
N LEU A 150 -7.05 0.95 0.82
CA LEU A 150 -8.40 1.18 1.32
C LEU A 150 -8.43 2.44 2.18
N GLU A 151 -8.78 3.58 1.60
CA GLU A 151 -8.87 4.85 2.35
C GLU A 151 -9.77 4.72 3.60
N THR A 152 -9.19 5.02 4.78
CA THR A 152 -9.87 5.01 6.08
C THR A 152 -10.11 6.44 6.55
N LYS A 153 -11.33 6.77 6.98
CA LYS A 153 -11.73 8.13 7.39
C LYS A 153 -12.18 8.23 8.84
N GLY A 154 -12.21 7.11 9.54
CA GLY A 154 -12.57 7.01 10.95
C GLY A 154 -11.83 5.85 11.60
N PHE A 155 -12.38 5.41 12.73
CA PHE A 155 -11.73 4.51 13.67
C PHE A 155 -12.61 3.32 14.05
N SER A 156 -13.59 2.97 13.20
CA SER A 156 -14.32 1.71 13.34
C SER A 156 -13.34 0.52 13.33
N PRO A 157 -13.67 -0.63 13.94
CA PRO A 157 -12.76 -1.76 14.00
C PRO A 157 -12.17 -2.16 12.63
N THR A 158 -13.00 -2.14 11.57
CA THR A 158 -12.54 -2.45 10.22
C THR A 158 -11.62 -1.37 9.65
N GLU A 159 -11.85 -0.10 9.94
CA GLU A 159 -10.97 1.00 9.52
C GLU A 159 -9.64 0.97 10.27
N LEU A 160 -9.61 0.59 11.55
CA LEU A 160 -8.35 0.40 12.28
C LEU A 160 -7.54 -0.75 11.67
N THR A 161 -8.16 -1.92 11.43
CA THR A 161 -7.49 -3.04 10.73
C THR A 161 -7.03 -2.64 9.33
N ALA A 162 -7.87 -1.95 8.56
CA ALA A 162 -7.50 -1.48 7.24
C ALA A 162 -6.33 -0.48 7.28
N SER A 163 -6.27 0.37 8.30
CA SER A 163 -5.16 1.31 8.48
C SER A 163 -3.85 0.56 8.71
N LEU A 164 -3.83 -0.50 9.52
CA LEU A 164 -2.67 -1.39 9.67
C LEU A 164 -2.28 -2.07 8.35
N VAL A 165 -3.26 -2.68 7.68
CA VAL A 165 -3.04 -3.36 6.39
C VAL A 165 -2.52 -2.39 5.34
N ASN A 166 -2.96 -1.12 5.36
CA ASN A 166 -2.52 -0.13 4.39
C ASN A 166 -1.05 0.26 4.54
N VAL A 167 -0.53 0.32 5.79
CA VAL A 167 0.90 0.55 6.06
C VAL A 167 1.71 -0.59 5.45
N GLU A 168 1.42 -1.82 5.89
CA GLU A 168 2.08 -3.05 5.41
C GLU A 168 1.97 -3.25 3.89
N PHE A 169 0.78 -3.01 3.33
CA PHE A 169 0.55 -3.16 1.89
C PHE A 169 1.35 -2.15 1.08
N LYS A 170 1.50 -0.90 1.57
CA LYS A 170 2.24 0.13 0.84
C LYS A 170 3.74 -0.12 0.88
N GLU A 171 4.26 -0.58 2.00
CA GLU A 171 5.66 -1.02 2.13
C GLU A 171 5.97 -2.21 1.22
N ASN A 172 5.00 -3.12 1.04
CA ASN A 172 5.17 -4.36 0.29
C ASN A 172 4.41 -4.38 -1.05
N GLN A 173 4.08 -3.21 -1.61
CA GLN A 173 3.24 -3.15 -2.81
C GLN A 173 3.99 -3.73 -4.02
N LEU A 174 3.48 -4.84 -4.55
CA LEU A 174 4.01 -5.42 -5.78
C LEU A 174 3.83 -4.44 -6.95
N THR A 175 4.91 -4.20 -7.69
CA THR A 175 4.86 -3.43 -8.93
C THR A 175 4.56 -4.36 -10.09
N ALA A 176 3.59 -3.98 -10.92
CA ALA A 176 3.29 -4.73 -12.13
C ALA A 176 4.42 -4.53 -13.16
N SER A 177 5.08 -5.63 -13.54
CA SER A 177 6.03 -5.63 -14.65
C SER A 177 5.32 -5.88 -16.00
N PRO A 178 5.79 -5.28 -17.10
CA PRO A 178 5.28 -5.57 -18.43
C PRO A 178 5.37 -7.08 -18.76
N PRO A 179 4.36 -7.67 -19.42
CA PRO A 179 4.34 -9.10 -19.74
C PRO A 179 5.59 -9.59 -20.49
N VAL A 180 6.16 -8.76 -21.38
CA VAL A 180 7.37 -9.10 -22.15
C VAL A 180 8.57 -9.50 -21.28
N GLN A 181 8.64 -9.00 -20.06
CA GLN A 181 9.72 -9.32 -19.12
C GLN A 181 9.74 -10.81 -18.77
N PHE A 182 8.57 -11.46 -18.75
CA PHE A 182 8.44 -12.86 -18.36
C PHE A 182 8.47 -13.81 -19.56
N LYS A 183 8.74 -13.32 -20.78
CA LYS A 183 8.74 -14.14 -21.99
C LYS A 183 9.62 -15.38 -21.84
N HIS A 184 10.81 -15.23 -21.27
CA HIS A 184 11.80 -16.30 -21.10
C HIS A 184 11.51 -17.28 -19.94
N LEU A 185 10.37 -17.15 -19.26
CA LEU A 185 9.93 -18.18 -18.30
C LEU A 185 9.76 -19.54 -18.97
N PHE A 186 9.38 -19.55 -20.25
CA PHE A 186 9.27 -20.77 -21.05
C PHE A 186 10.33 -20.78 -22.18
N PRO A 187 10.82 -21.96 -22.61
CA PRO A 187 11.83 -22.05 -23.67
C PRO A 187 11.25 -21.79 -25.06
N SER A 188 12.11 -21.37 -26.01
CA SER A 188 11.73 -21.10 -27.42
C SER A 188 11.77 -22.35 -28.32
N ASN A 189 11.44 -23.53 -27.79
CA ASN A 189 11.61 -24.83 -28.45
C ASN A 189 10.35 -25.32 -29.20
N TYR A 190 9.68 -24.46 -29.94
CA TYR A 190 8.47 -24.80 -30.70
C TYR A 190 8.60 -24.39 -32.17
N THR A 191 7.75 -24.97 -32.99
CA THR A 191 7.71 -24.74 -34.44
C THR A 191 6.90 -23.50 -34.82
N PRO A 192 7.19 -22.86 -35.97
CA PRO A 192 6.35 -21.80 -36.51
C PRO A 192 4.88 -22.23 -36.71
N GLN A 193 4.65 -23.48 -37.10
CA GLN A 193 3.31 -24.03 -37.31
C GLN A 193 2.49 -24.05 -36.00
N GLN A 194 3.08 -24.52 -34.89
CA GLN A 194 2.45 -24.48 -33.57
C GLN A 194 2.07 -23.04 -33.19
N THR A 195 2.92 -22.06 -33.47
CA THR A 195 2.65 -20.64 -33.19
C THR A 195 1.43 -20.13 -33.96
N LEU A 196 1.25 -20.56 -35.22
CA LEU A 196 0.10 -20.17 -36.04
C LEU A 196 -1.20 -20.80 -35.53
N GLU A 197 -1.18 -22.08 -35.17
CA GLU A 197 -2.36 -22.77 -34.62
C GLU A 197 -2.82 -22.13 -33.31
N VAL A 198 -1.88 -21.88 -32.38
CA VAL A 198 -2.13 -21.16 -31.13
C VAL A 198 -2.77 -19.80 -31.40
N LYS A 199 -2.29 -19.08 -32.42
CA LYS A 199 -2.80 -17.75 -32.75
C LYS A 199 -4.24 -17.76 -33.27
N GLN A 200 -4.61 -18.79 -34.01
CA GLN A 200 -5.99 -18.97 -34.48
C GLN A 200 -6.93 -19.18 -33.29
N VAL A 201 -6.61 -20.11 -32.39
CA VAL A 201 -7.43 -20.41 -31.21
C VAL A 201 -7.50 -19.23 -30.25
N LYS A 202 -6.36 -18.53 -30.04
CA LYS A 202 -6.33 -17.31 -29.22
C LYS A 202 -7.28 -16.24 -29.75
N ALA A 203 -7.40 -16.08 -31.07
CA ALA A 203 -8.30 -15.09 -31.65
C ALA A 203 -9.78 -15.41 -31.38
N ASP A 204 -10.16 -16.68 -31.46
CA ASP A 204 -11.52 -17.14 -31.13
C ASP A 204 -11.82 -16.94 -29.65
N TYR A 205 -10.86 -17.28 -28.78
CA TYR A 205 -10.92 -17.00 -27.34
C TYR A 205 -11.08 -15.50 -27.07
N ASP A 206 -10.21 -14.66 -27.65
CA ASP A 206 -10.20 -13.22 -27.43
C ASP A 206 -11.52 -12.59 -27.92
N ALA A 207 -12.06 -13.04 -29.05
CA ALA A 207 -13.36 -12.57 -29.55
C ALA A 207 -14.49 -12.88 -28.56
N ALA A 208 -14.54 -14.11 -28.04
CA ALA A 208 -15.52 -14.52 -27.04
C ALA A 208 -15.34 -13.77 -25.70
N TYR A 209 -14.10 -13.63 -25.23
CA TYR A 209 -13.76 -12.98 -23.97
C TYR A 209 -14.02 -11.46 -24.03
N ASN A 210 -13.68 -10.81 -25.15
CA ASN A 210 -13.94 -9.39 -25.36
C ASN A 210 -15.45 -9.10 -25.44
N LEU A 211 -16.22 -9.99 -26.06
CA LEU A 211 -17.68 -9.91 -26.04
C LEU A 211 -18.22 -10.00 -24.59
N ALA A 212 -17.77 -11.00 -23.83
CA ALA A 212 -18.15 -11.16 -22.43
C ALA A 212 -17.78 -9.93 -21.58
N SER A 213 -16.54 -9.43 -21.75
CA SER A 213 -16.03 -8.23 -21.07
C SER A 213 -16.82 -6.98 -21.44
N ALA A 214 -17.25 -6.84 -22.69
CA ALA A 214 -18.06 -5.72 -23.11
C ALA A 214 -19.47 -5.76 -22.49
N TYR A 215 -20.11 -6.93 -22.41
CA TYR A 215 -21.38 -7.07 -21.67
C TYR A 215 -21.22 -6.89 -20.16
N ASN A 216 -20.11 -7.33 -19.57
CA ASN A 216 -19.81 -7.08 -18.16
C ASN A 216 -19.64 -5.57 -17.88
N ARG A 217 -18.97 -4.84 -18.78
CA ARG A 217 -18.90 -3.36 -18.71
C ARG A 217 -20.28 -2.72 -18.89
N LYS A 218 -21.09 -3.22 -19.84
CA LYS A 218 -22.48 -2.80 -20.06
C LYS A 218 -23.26 -2.82 -18.74
N GLN A 219 -23.20 -3.93 -18.00
CA GLN A 219 -23.90 -4.10 -16.71
C GLN A 219 -23.47 -3.14 -15.60
N LYS A 220 -22.28 -2.52 -15.68
CA LYS A 220 -21.82 -1.56 -14.66
C LYS A 220 -22.51 -0.20 -14.77
N PHE A 221 -22.94 0.19 -15.97
CA PHE A 221 -23.40 1.55 -16.26
C PHE A 221 -24.77 1.62 -16.94
N GLU A 222 -25.28 0.50 -17.45
CA GLU A 222 -26.53 0.41 -18.19
C GLU A 222 -27.58 -0.43 -17.44
N ASP A 223 -28.82 0.04 -17.46
CA ASP A 223 -29.97 -0.64 -16.88
C ASP A 223 -30.21 -2.03 -17.50
N ASP A 224 -30.83 -2.91 -16.72
CA ASP A 224 -31.25 -4.25 -17.11
C ASP A 224 -32.30 -4.27 -18.23
N THR A 225 -33.02 -3.16 -18.41
CA THR A 225 -33.99 -2.97 -19.49
C THR A 225 -33.52 -1.89 -20.45
N HIS A 226 -33.66 -2.14 -21.75
CA HIS A 226 -33.33 -1.20 -22.81
C HIS A 226 -34.45 -1.16 -23.86
N LEU A 227 -34.42 -0.15 -24.73
CA LEU A 227 -35.29 -0.06 -25.88
C LEU A 227 -34.54 -0.57 -27.10
N LYS A 228 -35.12 -1.56 -27.77
CA LYS A 228 -34.71 -1.99 -29.10
C LYS A 228 -35.45 -1.15 -30.12
N VAL A 229 -34.70 -0.35 -30.86
CA VAL A 229 -35.20 0.52 -31.92
C VAL A 229 -34.92 -0.15 -33.26
N SER A 230 -35.97 -0.48 -34.01
CA SER A 230 -35.85 -1.02 -35.36
C SER A 230 -36.14 0.07 -36.38
N THR A 231 -35.14 0.42 -37.19
CA THR A 231 -35.28 1.43 -38.24
C THR A 231 -35.88 0.81 -39.51
N LYS A 232 -36.46 1.65 -40.39
CA LYS A 232 -36.90 1.22 -41.73
C LYS A 232 -35.78 0.61 -42.58
N SER A 233 -34.52 0.95 -42.32
CA SER A 233 -33.34 0.36 -42.98
C SER A 233 -32.95 -1.02 -42.43
N GLY A 234 -33.72 -1.57 -41.48
CA GLY A 234 -33.44 -2.86 -40.85
C GLY A 234 -32.35 -2.83 -39.77
N LYS A 235 -31.83 -1.65 -39.41
CA LYS A 235 -30.83 -1.51 -38.35
C LYS A 235 -31.52 -1.59 -36.99
N ASN A 236 -30.94 -2.34 -36.07
CA ASN A 236 -31.38 -2.40 -34.69
C ASN A 236 -30.43 -1.55 -33.84
N ILE A 237 -30.97 -0.54 -33.16
CA ILE A 237 -30.23 0.34 -32.26
C ILE A 237 -30.71 0.05 -30.84
N GLU A 238 -29.78 -0.18 -29.93
CA GLU A 238 -30.11 -0.34 -28.51
C GLU A 238 -30.01 1.02 -27.80
N VAL A 239 -31.10 1.45 -27.16
CA VAL A 239 -31.20 2.67 -26.36
C VAL A 239 -31.35 2.30 -24.89
N VAL A 240 -30.43 2.74 -24.04
CA VAL A 240 -30.26 2.29 -22.66
C VAL A 240 -30.50 3.43 -21.67
N ASN A 241 -30.75 3.09 -20.40
CA ASN A 241 -31.00 4.04 -19.31
C ASN A 241 -32.15 5.02 -19.61
N TYR A 242 -33.17 4.60 -20.37
CA TYR A 242 -34.32 5.43 -20.71
C TYR A 242 -35.10 5.86 -19.45
N LYS A 243 -35.04 5.07 -18.37
CA LYS A 243 -35.67 5.34 -17.06
C LYS A 243 -35.23 6.66 -16.42
N ARG A 244 -34.10 7.23 -16.87
CA ARG A 244 -33.62 8.55 -16.45
C ARG A 244 -34.40 9.71 -17.07
N PHE A 245 -35.11 9.44 -18.17
CA PHE A 245 -35.81 10.45 -18.96
C PHE A 245 -37.31 10.18 -19.02
N LEU A 246 -37.71 8.91 -19.02
CA LEU A 246 -39.08 8.45 -19.21
C LEU A 246 -39.41 7.31 -18.25
N ASN A 247 -40.64 7.24 -17.78
CA ASN A 247 -41.16 6.09 -17.05
C ASN A 247 -41.68 4.99 -18.00
N HIS A 248 -41.95 3.80 -17.47
CA HIS A 248 -42.42 2.65 -18.26
C HIS A 248 -43.75 2.91 -18.99
N SER A 249 -44.65 3.69 -18.39
CA SER A 249 -45.95 4.02 -18.99
C SER A 249 -45.76 4.90 -20.23
N GLU A 250 -44.88 5.90 -20.15
CA GLU A 250 -44.53 6.78 -21.26
C GLU A 250 -43.92 5.99 -22.42
N VAL A 251 -42.98 5.10 -22.13
CA VAL A 251 -42.38 4.22 -23.16
C VAL A 251 -43.42 3.32 -23.81
N ASN A 252 -44.34 2.74 -23.03
CA ASN A 252 -45.42 1.92 -23.56
C ASN A 252 -46.41 2.70 -24.43
N ASN A 253 -46.59 4.00 -24.19
CA ASN A 253 -47.39 4.84 -25.06
C ASN A 253 -46.64 5.17 -26.35
N LEU A 254 -45.34 5.47 -26.24
CA LEU A 254 -44.47 5.75 -27.38
C LEU A 254 -44.30 4.52 -28.30
N SER A 255 -44.31 3.29 -27.77
CA SER A 255 -44.16 2.06 -28.55
C SER A 255 -45.38 1.66 -29.38
N ARG A 256 -46.53 2.33 -29.19
CA ARG A 256 -47.76 2.04 -29.94
C ARG A 256 -47.79 2.65 -31.35
N GLN A 257 -46.86 3.55 -31.66
CA GLN A 257 -46.79 4.23 -32.95
C GLN A 257 -45.32 4.41 -33.38
N PRO A 258 -45.02 4.45 -34.70
CA PRO A 258 -43.68 4.73 -35.18
C PRO A 258 -43.19 6.12 -34.76
N LEU A 259 -41.90 6.25 -34.47
CA LEU A 259 -41.29 7.50 -33.99
C LEU A 259 -40.26 8.05 -34.97
N ASN A 260 -40.18 9.38 -35.05
CA ASN A 260 -39.03 10.05 -35.64
C ASN A 260 -37.96 10.23 -34.58
N LEU A 261 -36.77 9.66 -34.82
CA LEU A 261 -35.66 9.68 -33.90
C LEU A 261 -34.44 10.38 -34.50
N ARG A 262 -33.65 11.01 -33.64
CA ARG A 262 -32.33 11.54 -33.99
C ARG A 262 -31.29 11.17 -32.94
N ILE A 263 -30.05 11.04 -33.37
CA ILE A 263 -28.90 10.78 -32.53
C ILE A 263 -28.06 12.05 -32.45
N ILE A 264 -27.75 12.49 -31.23
CA ILE A 264 -26.95 13.67 -30.94
C ILE A 264 -25.78 13.33 -30.01
N ASP A 265 -24.79 14.23 -29.92
CA ASP A 265 -23.70 14.09 -28.96
C ASP A 265 -24.18 14.25 -27.51
N ASN A 266 -23.62 13.44 -26.62
CA ASN A 266 -23.83 13.61 -25.18
C ASN A 266 -22.89 14.68 -24.62
N THR A 267 -23.45 15.83 -24.28
CA THR A 267 -22.70 16.96 -23.72
C THR A 267 -22.57 16.91 -22.19
N ASN A 268 -23.27 16.00 -21.51
CA ASN A 268 -23.28 15.95 -20.05
C ASN A 268 -21.96 15.38 -19.49
N PRO A 269 -21.16 16.15 -18.73
CA PRO A 269 -19.87 15.70 -18.21
C PRO A 269 -19.93 14.42 -17.37
N LYS A 270 -21.04 14.21 -16.65
CA LYS A 270 -21.24 13.05 -15.75
C LYS A 270 -21.55 11.75 -16.49
N THR A 271 -21.93 11.81 -17.76
CA THR A 271 -22.35 10.60 -18.51
C THR A 271 -21.62 10.44 -19.84
N LYS A 272 -21.00 11.49 -20.38
CA LYS A 272 -20.28 11.47 -21.67
C LYS A 272 -19.12 10.46 -21.74
N HIS A 273 -18.53 10.11 -20.59
CA HIS A 273 -17.44 9.15 -20.50
C HIS A 273 -17.93 7.69 -20.64
N ASN A 274 -19.19 7.41 -20.30
CA ASN A 274 -19.80 6.09 -20.44
C ASN A 274 -20.69 5.97 -21.68
N HIS A 275 -21.30 7.08 -22.12
CA HIS A 275 -22.17 7.13 -23.29
C HIS A 275 -21.86 8.37 -24.13
N LYS A 276 -21.40 8.18 -25.36
CA LYS A 276 -21.01 9.28 -26.24
C LYS A 276 -22.20 9.93 -26.94
N LEU A 277 -23.32 9.20 -27.10
CA LEU A 277 -24.46 9.63 -27.90
C LEU A 277 -25.80 9.50 -27.13
N ILE A 278 -26.74 10.39 -27.42
CA ILE A 278 -28.12 10.40 -26.92
C ILE A 278 -29.07 10.20 -28.09
N THR A 279 -30.12 9.40 -27.88
CA THR A 279 -31.26 9.30 -28.81
C THR A 279 -32.39 10.20 -28.33
N GLN A 280 -32.94 10.99 -29.25
CA GLN A 280 -34.11 11.84 -29.02
C GLN A 280 -35.25 11.42 -29.94
N TYR A 281 -36.49 11.62 -29.49
CA TYR A 281 -37.70 11.44 -30.29
C TYR A 281 -38.42 12.78 -30.51
N LEU A 282 -39.10 12.90 -31.64
CA LEU A 282 -39.93 14.06 -31.98
C LEU A 282 -41.34 13.85 -31.42
N GLU A 283 -41.78 14.75 -30.55
CA GLU A 283 -43.12 14.77 -30.01
C GLU A 283 -44.12 15.48 -30.94
N ARG A 284 -45.42 15.32 -30.72
CA ARG A 284 -46.48 15.86 -31.59
C ARG A 284 -46.50 17.39 -31.66
N ASP A 285 -45.94 18.07 -30.65
CA ASP A 285 -45.78 19.52 -30.59
C ASP A 285 -44.57 20.04 -31.40
N GLY A 286 -43.80 19.15 -32.03
CA GLY A 286 -42.59 19.47 -32.78
C GLY A 286 -41.32 19.58 -31.92
N LYS A 287 -41.40 19.28 -30.62
CA LYS A 287 -40.26 19.32 -29.71
C LYS A 287 -39.49 17.99 -29.68
N TRP A 288 -38.17 18.09 -29.58
CA TRP A 288 -37.31 16.92 -29.41
C TRP A 288 -37.06 16.62 -27.93
N ASN A 289 -37.43 15.43 -27.48
CA ASN A 289 -37.23 14.98 -26.11
C ASN A 289 -36.26 13.79 -26.06
N ASN A 290 -35.55 13.63 -24.94
CA ASN A 290 -34.60 12.53 -24.76
C ASN A 290 -35.35 11.20 -24.58
N LEU A 291 -34.98 10.21 -25.39
CA LEU A 291 -35.46 8.84 -25.27
C LEU A 291 -34.54 8.01 -24.36
N GLY A 292 -33.23 8.23 -24.46
CA GLY A 292 -32.20 7.49 -23.71
C GLY A 292 -30.81 7.63 -24.33
N PHE A 293 -29.82 6.93 -23.78
CA PHE A 293 -28.46 6.90 -24.36
C PHE A 293 -28.33 5.81 -25.42
N VAL A 294 -27.49 6.00 -26.43
CA VAL A 294 -27.15 4.91 -27.35
C VAL A 294 -26.20 3.93 -26.63
N CYS A 295 -26.50 2.64 -26.67
CA CYS A 295 -25.61 1.61 -26.13
C CYS A 295 -24.25 1.63 -26.86
N GLU A 296 -23.15 1.64 -26.13
CA GLU A 296 -21.81 1.75 -26.73
C GLU A 296 -21.47 0.54 -27.62
N LEU A 297 -21.91 -0.67 -27.23
CA LEU A 297 -21.78 -1.86 -28.06
C LEU A 297 -22.49 -1.72 -29.41
N SER A 298 -23.73 -1.21 -29.39
CA SER A 298 -24.50 -0.95 -30.61
C SER A 298 -23.86 0.17 -31.43
N ARG A 299 -23.32 1.21 -30.79
CA ARG A 299 -22.62 2.33 -31.44
C ARG A 299 -21.41 1.84 -32.22
N GLU A 300 -20.58 1.02 -31.61
CA GLU A 300 -19.36 0.49 -32.22
C GLU A 300 -19.67 -0.50 -33.33
N LYS A 301 -20.57 -1.47 -33.06
CA LYS A 301 -20.99 -2.48 -34.04
C LYS A 301 -21.58 -1.87 -35.32
N HIS A 302 -22.35 -0.79 -35.19
CA HIS A 302 -23.08 -0.18 -36.31
C HIS A 302 -22.47 1.15 -36.78
N GLY A 303 -21.34 1.57 -36.21
CA GLY A 303 -20.67 2.83 -36.55
C GLY A 303 -21.56 4.07 -36.37
N LEU A 304 -22.42 4.09 -35.33
CA LEU A 304 -23.38 5.18 -35.11
C LEU A 304 -22.65 6.47 -34.70
N LYS A 305 -23.11 7.61 -35.24
CA LYS A 305 -22.56 8.95 -35.01
C LYS A 305 -23.70 9.96 -34.79
N ALA A 306 -23.37 11.10 -34.19
CA ALA A 306 -24.31 12.22 -34.10
C ALA A 306 -24.71 12.73 -35.50
N GLY A 307 -25.92 13.27 -35.61
CA GLY A 307 -26.50 13.76 -36.86
C GLY A 307 -27.28 12.70 -37.64
N LEU A 308 -27.31 11.45 -37.18
CA LEU A 308 -28.16 10.41 -37.76
C LEU A 308 -29.62 10.63 -37.37
N ASN A 309 -30.50 10.65 -38.37
CA ASN A 309 -31.95 10.75 -38.20
C ASN A 309 -32.60 9.49 -38.80
N THR A 310 -33.67 9.01 -38.18
CA THR A 310 -34.52 7.95 -38.72
C THR A 310 -35.97 8.33 -38.53
N SER A 311 -36.78 8.14 -39.58
CA SER A 311 -38.23 8.24 -39.49
C SER A 311 -38.86 6.87 -39.34
N ASP A 312 -40.06 6.84 -38.75
CA ASP A 312 -40.88 5.65 -38.58
C ASP A 312 -40.13 4.47 -37.93
N ALA A 313 -39.42 4.74 -36.83
CA ALA A 313 -38.74 3.72 -36.06
C ALA A 313 -39.69 3.08 -35.05
N ASP A 314 -39.69 1.74 -35.00
CA ASP A 314 -40.44 0.97 -34.02
C ASP A 314 -39.58 0.77 -32.77
N ILE A 315 -40.18 0.95 -31.58
CA ILE A 315 -39.49 0.74 -30.31
C ILE A 315 -40.14 -0.39 -29.53
N LYS A 316 -39.31 -1.29 -28.96
CA LYS A 316 -39.76 -2.35 -28.06
C LYS A 316 -38.88 -2.40 -26.82
N ILE A 317 -39.49 -2.63 -25.66
CA ILE A 317 -38.75 -2.88 -24.43
C ILE A 317 -38.14 -4.29 -24.53
N ALA A 318 -36.85 -4.39 -24.23
CA ALA A 318 -36.10 -5.64 -24.18
C ALA A 318 -35.28 -5.71 -22.90
N GLN A 319 -34.91 -6.93 -22.51
CA GLN A 319 -34.02 -7.18 -21.39
C GLN A 319 -32.59 -7.37 -21.88
N SER A 320 -31.65 -6.77 -21.15
CA SER A 320 -30.22 -7.00 -21.29
C SER A 320 -29.84 -8.34 -20.67
N LEU A 321 -28.71 -8.91 -21.09
CA LEU A 321 -28.17 -10.13 -20.48
C LEU A 321 -27.96 -9.94 -18.97
N GLY A 322 -28.44 -10.88 -18.17
CA GLY A 322 -28.26 -10.92 -16.72
C GLY A 322 -26.85 -11.37 -16.31
N LYS A 323 -26.52 -11.22 -15.02
CA LYS A 323 -25.19 -11.58 -14.49
C LYS A 323 -24.79 -13.04 -14.78
N LYS A 324 -25.74 -13.97 -14.64
CA LYS A 324 -25.51 -15.39 -14.95
C LYS A 324 -25.23 -15.63 -16.42
N GLU A 325 -25.91 -14.93 -17.32
CA GLU A 325 -25.71 -15.06 -18.76
C GLU A 325 -24.37 -14.48 -19.21
N VAL A 326 -23.96 -13.34 -18.63
CA VAL A 326 -22.61 -12.80 -18.85
C VAL A 326 -21.54 -13.73 -18.29
N GLN A 327 -21.78 -14.37 -17.14
CA GLN A 327 -20.89 -15.42 -16.64
C GLN A 327 -20.83 -16.62 -17.61
N LEU A 328 -21.95 -17.01 -18.22
CA LEU A 328 -21.96 -18.05 -19.25
C LEU A 328 -21.14 -17.65 -20.49
N LEU A 329 -21.11 -16.36 -20.88
CA LEU A 329 -20.23 -15.89 -21.95
C LEU A 329 -18.75 -16.02 -21.59
N PHE A 330 -18.35 -15.70 -20.36
CA PHE A 330 -16.98 -15.96 -19.89
C PHE A 330 -16.67 -17.46 -19.85
N ASN A 331 -17.60 -18.28 -19.38
CA ASN A 331 -17.43 -19.74 -19.38
C ASN A 331 -17.27 -20.28 -20.80
N LYS A 332 -18.01 -19.74 -21.78
CA LYS A 332 -17.87 -20.09 -23.20
C LYS A 332 -16.52 -19.68 -23.78
N ALA A 333 -15.97 -18.52 -23.38
CA ALA A 333 -14.62 -18.16 -23.76
C ALA A 333 -13.61 -19.15 -23.17
N ASN A 334 -13.73 -19.48 -21.89
CA ASN A 334 -12.86 -20.44 -21.23
C ASN A 334 -12.98 -21.87 -21.80
N SER A 335 -14.17 -22.29 -22.23
CA SER A 335 -14.34 -23.60 -22.86
C SER A 335 -13.57 -23.72 -24.16
N ILE A 336 -13.45 -22.65 -24.96
CA ILE A 336 -12.60 -22.67 -26.18
C ILE A 336 -11.14 -23.04 -25.84
N ALA A 337 -10.58 -22.44 -24.78
CA ALA A 337 -9.22 -22.72 -24.35
C ALA A 337 -9.07 -24.16 -23.81
N LEU A 338 -10.03 -24.61 -22.98
CA LEU A 338 -10.01 -25.93 -22.35
C LEU A 338 -10.26 -27.07 -23.35
N ASP A 339 -11.21 -26.89 -24.27
CA ASP A 339 -11.52 -27.88 -25.31
C ASP A 339 -10.32 -28.06 -26.25
N TRP A 340 -9.66 -26.96 -26.62
CA TRP A 340 -8.42 -27.02 -27.40
C TRP A 340 -7.28 -27.69 -26.63
N ARG A 341 -7.06 -27.34 -25.35
CA ARG A 341 -6.08 -27.99 -24.49
C ARG A 341 -6.32 -29.50 -24.41
N LYS A 342 -7.56 -29.92 -24.20
CA LYS A 342 -7.97 -31.33 -24.15
C LYS A 342 -7.72 -32.03 -25.49
N GLN A 343 -8.06 -31.39 -26.61
CA GLN A 343 -7.76 -31.94 -27.93
C GLN A 343 -6.25 -32.16 -28.12
N LEU A 344 -5.40 -31.24 -27.65
CA LEU A 344 -3.95 -31.43 -27.71
C LEU A 344 -3.50 -32.62 -26.84
N GLU A 345 -4.06 -32.80 -25.64
CA GLU A 345 -3.76 -33.95 -24.78
C GLU A 345 -4.13 -35.29 -25.43
N GLU A 346 -5.22 -35.32 -26.19
CA GLU A 346 -5.68 -36.51 -26.90
C GLU A 346 -4.87 -36.81 -28.17
N THR A 347 -4.23 -35.80 -28.77
CA THR A 347 -3.64 -35.90 -30.12
C THR A 347 -2.12 -35.69 -30.19
N LYS A 348 -1.50 -35.16 -29.14
CA LYS A 348 -0.07 -34.80 -29.11
C LYS A 348 0.67 -35.54 -28.01
N THR A 349 1.97 -35.74 -28.25
CA THR A 349 2.88 -36.24 -27.21
C THR A 349 3.05 -35.22 -26.08
N PRO A 350 3.46 -35.64 -24.87
CA PRO A 350 3.75 -34.70 -23.77
C PRO A 350 4.77 -33.61 -24.13
N ASP A 351 5.79 -33.96 -24.93
CA ASP A 351 6.79 -32.98 -25.38
C ASP A 351 6.19 -31.95 -26.33
N GLU A 352 5.44 -32.38 -27.35
CA GLU A 352 4.73 -31.46 -28.25
C GLU A 352 3.73 -30.58 -27.49
N LEU A 353 3.05 -31.14 -26.49
CA LEU A 353 2.13 -30.41 -25.65
C LEU A 353 2.81 -29.28 -24.88
N ASN A 354 3.99 -29.55 -24.32
CA ASN A 354 4.83 -28.53 -23.70
C ASN A 354 5.25 -27.47 -24.73
N GLN A 355 5.59 -27.87 -25.96
CA GLN A 355 5.90 -26.91 -27.03
C GLN A 355 4.70 -25.99 -27.38
N TYR A 356 3.46 -26.50 -27.34
CA TYR A 356 2.26 -25.69 -27.49
C TYR A 356 2.08 -24.72 -26.31
N ALA A 357 2.36 -25.14 -25.08
CA ALA A 357 2.34 -24.25 -23.91
C ALA A 357 3.36 -23.11 -24.09
N ASN A 358 4.58 -23.44 -24.52
CA ASN A 358 5.67 -22.49 -24.77
C ASN A 358 5.31 -21.48 -25.88
N ALA A 359 4.76 -21.97 -26.99
CA ALA A 359 4.29 -21.13 -28.09
C ALA A 359 3.17 -20.17 -27.64
N THR A 360 2.25 -20.67 -26.80
CA THR A 360 1.15 -19.88 -26.21
C THR A 360 1.67 -18.80 -25.27
N TRP A 361 2.63 -19.14 -24.42
CA TRP A 361 3.28 -18.21 -23.52
C TRP A 361 3.95 -17.08 -24.28
N HIS A 362 4.81 -17.39 -25.26
CA HIS A 362 5.51 -16.38 -26.05
C HIS A 362 4.58 -15.52 -26.89
N LEU A 363 3.50 -16.08 -27.45
CA LEU A 363 2.53 -15.29 -28.21
C LEU A 363 1.84 -14.26 -27.31
N CYS A 364 1.49 -14.65 -26.07
CA CYS A 364 0.83 -13.76 -25.13
C CYS A 364 1.79 -12.72 -24.53
N HIS A 365 3.07 -13.07 -24.34
CA HIS A 365 4.05 -12.21 -23.66
C HIS A 365 4.99 -11.48 -24.64
N ASN A 366 4.51 -11.06 -25.81
CA ASN A 366 5.32 -10.31 -26.79
C ASN A 366 5.03 -8.79 -26.81
N HIS A 367 4.26 -8.29 -25.84
CA HIS A 367 3.82 -6.89 -25.77
C HIS A 367 4.46 -6.15 -24.61
N THR A 368 4.85 -4.89 -24.85
CA THR A 368 5.47 -4.00 -23.84
C THR A 368 4.44 -3.25 -22.98
N LEU A 369 3.15 -3.34 -23.32
CA LEU A 369 2.06 -2.74 -22.57
C LEU A 369 1.38 -3.79 -21.69
N ASP A 370 0.90 -3.37 -20.53
CA ASP A 370 0.07 -4.19 -19.63
C ASP A 370 -1.23 -4.58 -20.37
N THR A 371 -1.22 -5.78 -20.93
CA THR A 371 -2.32 -6.36 -21.69
C THR A 371 -2.68 -7.67 -21.01
N THR A 372 -3.98 -7.87 -20.77
CA THR A 372 -4.47 -9.02 -19.98
C THR A 372 -4.44 -10.28 -20.84
N ASN A 373 -3.59 -11.24 -20.49
CA ASN A 373 -3.33 -12.44 -21.28
C ASN A 373 -4.16 -13.65 -20.82
N ASN A 374 -5.48 -13.53 -20.76
CA ASN A 374 -6.33 -14.55 -20.13
C ASN A 374 -6.31 -15.93 -20.81
N PHE A 375 -5.98 -15.99 -22.12
CA PHE A 375 -5.95 -17.23 -22.89
C PHE A 375 -4.95 -18.25 -22.34
N VAL A 376 -3.68 -17.85 -22.13
CA VAL A 376 -2.62 -18.76 -21.66
C VAL A 376 -2.92 -19.30 -20.26
N TYR A 377 -3.43 -18.46 -19.36
CA TYR A 377 -3.83 -18.89 -18.02
C TYR A 377 -5.04 -19.83 -18.04
N SER A 378 -5.93 -19.68 -19.01
CA SER A 378 -7.09 -20.58 -19.16
C SER A 378 -6.71 -21.94 -19.75
N ALA A 379 -5.76 -21.97 -20.69
CA ALA A 379 -5.34 -23.20 -21.37
C ALA A 379 -4.26 -23.98 -20.61
N PHE A 380 -3.30 -23.31 -19.98
CA PHE A 380 -2.07 -23.89 -19.44
C PHE A 380 -1.72 -23.34 -18.04
N GLY A 381 -2.74 -23.03 -17.22
CA GLY A 381 -2.53 -22.52 -15.86
C GLY A 381 -1.73 -23.46 -14.97
N ASP A 382 -1.92 -24.77 -15.13
CA ASP A 382 -1.14 -25.84 -14.51
C ASP A 382 0.35 -25.73 -14.84
N LYS A 383 0.70 -25.60 -16.14
CA LYS A 383 2.09 -25.47 -16.59
C LYS A 383 2.78 -24.21 -16.08
N ILE A 384 2.04 -23.11 -15.95
CA ILE A 384 2.59 -21.87 -15.39
C ILE A 384 2.93 -22.07 -13.90
N ILE A 385 2.08 -22.76 -13.14
CA ILE A 385 2.36 -23.09 -11.75
C ILE A 385 3.58 -24.01 -11.65
N GLU A 386 3.69 -25.03 -12.50
CA GLU A 386 4.84 -25.94 -12.55
C GLU A 386 6.16 -25.19 -12.83
N GLU A 387 6.18 -24.28 -13.81
CA GLU A 387 7.37 -23.49 -14.13
C GLU A 387 7.71 -22.50 -13.02
N THR A 388 6.72 -21.80 -12.46
CA THR A 388 6.95 -20.80 -11.39
C THR A 388 7.31 -21.41 -10.04
N ALA A 389 6.99 -22.69 -9.81
CA ALA A 389 7.34 -23.42 -8.60
C ALA A 389 8.74 -24.03 -8.62
N GLN A 390 9.50 -23.90 -9.72
CA GLN A 390 10.87 -24.41 -9.75
C GLN A 390 11.74 -23.66 -8.71
N PRO A 391 12.61 -24.37 -7.96
CA PRO A 391 13.43 -23.78 -6.91
C PRO A 391 14.55 -22.87 -7.47
N GLU A 392 14.94 -23.08 -8.72
CA GLU A 392 15.95 -22.29 -9.40
C GLU A 392 15.30 -21.14 -10.17
N LEU A 393 15.90 -19.95 -10.10
CA LEU A 393 15.46 -18.83 -10.92
C LEU A 393 15.66 -19.17 -12.41
N GLN A 394 14.56 -19.16 -13.16
CA GLN A 394 14.53 -19.49 -14.59
C GLN A 394 15.20 -18.40 -15.45
N PHE A 395 15.45 -17.23 -14.86
CA PHE A 395 16.10 -16.08 -15.49
C PHE A 395 17.56 -15.96 -15.01
N ASN A 396 18.50 -16.46 -15.81
CA ASN A 396 19.93 -16.39 -15.50
C ASN A 396 20.72 -15.43 -16.39
N ASN A 397 20.12 -14.93 -17.48
CA ASN A 397 20.75 -14.02 -18.42
C ASN A 397 19.96 -12.71 -18.50
N PHE A 398 20.65 -11.58 -18.38
CA PHE A 398 20.07 -10.25 -18.33
C PHE A 398 20.74 -9.30 -19.31
N LEU A 399 19.97 -8.63 -20.16
CA LEU A 399 20.49 -7.62 -21.07
C LEU A 399 20.68 -6.25 -20.40
N VAL A 400 21.86 -5.67 -20.60
CA VAL A 400 22.25 -4.34 -20.13
C VAL A 400 22.47 -3.42 -21.33
N GLY A 401 21.86 -2.25 -21.30
CA GLY A 401 21.96 -1.24 -22.34
C GLY A 401 22.53 0.09 -21.84
N GLN A 402 22.64 1.06 -22.76
CA GLN A 402 23.09 2.43 -22.48
C GLN A 402 24.51 2.52 -21.87
N LEU A 403 25.37 1.53 -22.13
CA LEU A 403 26.73 1.46 -21.60
C LEU A 403 27.56 2.72 -21.92
N LYS A 404 27.37 3.33 -23.10
CA LYS A 404 28.09 4.57 -23.48
C LYS A 404 27.82 5.73 -22.51
N LYS A 405 26.66 5.76 -21.86
CA LYS A 405 26.25 6.85 -20.96
C LYS A 405 26.56 6.56 -19.50
N TYR A 406 26.46 5.30 -19.09
CA TYR A 406 26.42 4.91 -17.68
C TYR A 406 27.50 3.90 -17.25
N ASN A 407 28.37 3.43 -18.16
CA ASN A 407 29.42 2.50 -17.79
C ASN A 407 30.64 3.25 -17.24
N GLU A 408 30.90 3.06 -15.95
CA GLU A 408 32.06 3.53 -15.19
C GLU A 408 33.07 2.40 -14.92
N VAL A 409 32.70 1.15 -15.22
CA VAL A 409 33.52 -0.02 -14.95
C VAL A 409 34.62 -0.17 -16.02
N PRO A 410 35.90 -0.32 -15.62
CA PRO A 410 36.99 -0.54 -16.57
C PRO A 410 36.79 -1.79 -17.44
N GLU A 411 37.14 -1.67 -18.72
CA GLU A 411 36.97 -2.75 -19.71
C GLU A 411 37.72 -4.04 -19.35
N SER A 412 38.88 -3.92 -18.72
CA SER A 412 39.65 -5.06 -18.18
C SER A 412 38.91 -5.82 -17.08
N SER A 413 38.09 -5.13 -16.29
CA SER A 413 37.42 -5.70 -15.12
C SER A 413 36.16 -6.45 -15.52
N TRP A 414 35.31 -5.83 -16.34
CA TRP A 414 34.03 -6.43 -16.73
C TRP A 414 34.14 -7.43 -17.89
N LYS A 415 35.18 -7.39 -18.72
CA LYS A 415 35.45 -8.46 -19.70
C LYS A 415 36.21 -9.67 -19.11
N SER A 416 36.39 -9.71 -17.79
CA SER A 416 37.03 -10.85 -17.16
C SER A 416 36.10 -12.07 -17.11
N GLU A 417 36.68 -13.27 -17.12
CA GLU A 417 35.93 -14.52 -16.92
C GLU A 417 35.56 -14.79 -15.45
N GLN A 418 35.81 -13.83 -14.57
CA GLN A 418 35.56 -13.96 -13.14
C GLN A 418 34.12 -13.59 -12.80
N PHE A 419 33.60 -14.19 -11.73
CA PHE A 419 32.34 -13.77 -11.14
C PHE A 419 32.57 -12.48 -10.35
N LEU A 420 31.81 -11.46 -10.70
CA LEU A 420 31.81 -10.14 -10.07
C LEU A 420 30.62 -10.05 -9.11
N ASP A 421 30.78 -9.28 -8.03
CA ASP A 421 29.66 -8.91 -7.17
C ASP A 421 28.86 -7.79 -7.84
N LEU A 422 27.57 -8.02 -8.04
CA LEU A 422 26.65 -7.16 -8.77
C LEU A 422 25.49 -6.76 -7.87
N GLN A 423 24.95 -5.58 -8.11
CA GLN A 423 23.67 -5.18 -7.53
C GLN A 423 22.80 -4.41 -8.52
N ILE A 424 21.48 -4.36 -8.23
CA ILE A 424 20.55 -3.49 -8.94
C ILE A 424 20.13 -2.33 -8.03
N GLN A 425 20.25 -1.10 -8.54
CA GLN A 425 19.79 0.13 -7.86
C GLN A 425 18.96 0.99 -8.80
N GLU A 426 18.11 1.86 -8.25
CA GLU A 426 17.43 2.90 -9.05
C GLU A 426 18.24 4.19 -9.05
N ILE A 427 18.68 4.62 -10.23
CA ILE A 427 19.46 5.85 -10.43
C ILE A 427 18.80 6.64 -11.56
N ASP A 428 18.45 7.90 -11.29
CA ASP A 428 17.73 8.79 -12.23
C ASP A 428 16.45 8.16 -12.82
N GLY A 429 15.70 7.40 -12.02
CA GLY A 429 14.48 6.70 -12.45
C GLY A 429 14.73 5.47 -13.35
N ASN A 430 15.98 5.01 -13.48
CA ASN A 430 16.35 3.83 -14.25
C ASN A 430 16.89 2.74 -13.32
N LYS A 431 16.46 1.49 -13.51
CA LYS A 431 17.10 0.34 -12.86
C LYS A 431 18.47 0.10 -13.50
N MET A 432 19.51 0.27 -12.70
CA MET A 432 20.89 0.23 -13.13
C MET A 432 21.61 -0.95 -12.50
N TRP A 433 22.37 -1.68 -13.33
CA TRP A 433 23.34 -2.65 -12.87
C TRP A 433 24.59 -1.93 -12.40
N GLN A 434 25.08 -2.31 -11.22
CA GLN A 434 26.35 -1.85 -10.69
C GLN A 434 27.26 -3.03 -10.37
N VAL A 435 28.56 -2.79 -10.47
CA VAL A 435 29.62 -3.77 -10.22
C VAL A 435 30.44 -3.29 -9.03
N PHE A 436 30.64 -4.17 -8.05
CA PHE A 436 31.51 -3.87 -6.91
C PHE A 436 32.97 -3.80 -7.36
N ASN A 437 33.65 -2.71 -7.00
CA ASN A 437 35.08 -2.56 -7.19
C ASN A 437 35.81 -2.80 -5.86
N PRO A 438 36.58 -3.91 -5.73
CA PRO A 438 37.28 -4.22 -4.50
C PRO A 438 38.44 -3.27 -4.18
N GLU A 439 38.96 -2.52 -5.16
CA GLU A 439 40.05 -1.56 -4.93
C GLU A 439 39.55 -0.26 -4.28
N THR A 440 38.33 0.15 -4.63
CA THR A 440 37.71 1.39 -4.10
C THR A 440 36.68 1.11 -3.01
N GLU A 441 36.39 -0.16 -2.73
CA GLU A 441 35.33 -0.62 -1.81
C GLU A 441 33.95 0.00 -2.11
N ASP A 442 33.64 0.24 -3.39
CA ASP A 442 32.41 0.91 -3.82
C ASP A 442 31.82 0.30 -5.11
N TYR A 443 30.53 0.53 -5.34
CA TYR A 443 29.80 0.08 -6.52
C TYR A 443 29.88 1.10 -7.66
N GLN A 444 30.34 0.65 -8.82
CA GLN A 444 30.44 1.45 -10.03
C GLN A 444 29.30 1.14 -11.00
N SER A 445 28.78 2.16 -11.68
CA SER A 445 27.67 1.99 -12.62
C SER A 445 28.12 1.23 -13.87
N PHE A 446 27.34 0.24 -14.31
CA PHE A 446 27.65 -0.55 -15.51
C PHE A 446 26.67 -0.30 -16.65
N GLY A 447 25.37 -0.12 -16.37
CA GLY A 447 24.39 0.25 -17.39
C GLY A 447 22.95 -0.04 -16.98
N VAL A 448 22.00 0.29 -17.87
CA VAL A 448 20.57 0.21 -17.58
C VAL A 448 20.03 -1.17 -17.91
N ALA A 449 19.26 -1.77 -16.99
CA ALA A 449 18.58 -3.04 -17.21
C ALA A 449 17.53 -2.91 -18.34
N SER A 450 17.53 -3.87 -19.27
CA SER A 450 16.60 -3.87 -20.40
C SER A 450 15.14 -3.97 -19.95
N HIS A 451 14.26 -3.11 -20.48
CA HIS A 451 12.80 -3.22 -20.24
C HIS A 451 12.14 -4.36 -21.03
N LYS A 452 12.88 -5.01 -21.93
CA LYS A 452 12.39 -6.09 -22.80
C LYS A 452 12.56 -7.48 -22.18
N GLU A 453 13.25 -7.58 -21.05
CA GLU A 453 13.57 -8.82 -20.36
C GLU A 453 13.24 -8.69 -18.88
N TYR A 454 13.26 -9.81 -18.16
CA TYR A 454 13.09 -9.83 -16.72
C TYR A 454 14.11 -8.93 -16.04
N GLN A 455 13.67 -8.22 -15.01
CA GLN A 455 14.52 -7.33 -14.22
C GLN A 455 14.45 -7.80 -12.78
N LEU A 456 15.61 -8.00 -12.15
CA LEU A 456 15.62 -8.27 -10.72
C LEU A 456 15.06 -7.06 -9.94
N PRO A 457 14.47 -7.32 -8.75
CA PRO A 457 14.06 -6.26 -7.84
C PRO A 457 15.21 -5.31 -7.48
N ILE A 458 14.89 -4.05 -7.22
CA ILE A 458 15.86 -3.07 -6.73
C ILE A 458 16.39 -3.52 -5.36
N GLY A 459 17.69 -3.35 -5.13
CA GLY A 459 18.40 -3.80 -3.94
C GLY A 459 18.86 -5.26 -3.98
N THR A 460 18.54 -6.01 -5.04
CA THR A 460 19.04 -7.39 -5.21
C THR A 460 20.56 -7.37 -5.40
N LYS A 461 21.27 -8.24 -4.67
CA LYS A 461 22.69 -8.52 -4.85
C LYS A 461 22.88 -9.92 -5.41
N VAL A 462 23.87 -10.09 -6.28
CA VAL A 462 24.12 -11.38 -6.94
C VAL A 462 25.54 -11.43 -7.47
N LYS A 463 26.10 -12.63 -7.59
CA LYS A 463 27.35 -12.85 -8.33
C LYS A 463 27.03 -13.14 -9.80
N GLY A 464 27.76 -12.53 -10.72
CA GLY A 464 27.55 -12.78 -12.14
C GLY A 464 28.77 -12.50 -13.00
N LYS A 465 28.73 -13.01 -14.22
CA LYS A 465 29.70 -12.73 -15.27
C LYS A 465 29.11 -11.77 -16.28
N ILE A 466 29.91 -10.83 -16.74
CA ILE A 466 29.49 -9.88 -17.77
C ILE A 466 30.09 -10.35 -19.10
N LYS A 467 29.24 -10.54 -20.11
CA LYS A 467 29.66 -10.87 -21.48
C LYS A 467 29.46 -9.67 -22.39
N GLY A 468 30.58 -9.21 -22.96
CA GLY A 468 30.66 -8.07 -23.88
C GLY A 468 30.54 -8.44 -25.35
N ASP A 469 29.87 -9.53 -25.68
CA ASP A 469 29.85 -10.15 -27.01
C ASP A 469 28.80 -9.57 -27.96
N LEU A 470 27.98 -8.62 -27.51
CA LEU A 470 26.90 -8.00 -28.29
C LEU A 470 27.38 -6.78 -29.09
N PHE A 471 28.30 -7.01 -30.04
CA PHE A 471 28.78 -5.99 -30.98
C PHE A 471 27.76 -5.71 -32.09
N THR A 472 26.79 -4.83 -31.84
CA THR A 472 25.74 -4.48 -32.82
C THR A 472 26.15 -3.38 -33.80
N THR A 473 27.23 -2.64 -33.49
CA THR A 473 27.77 -1.53 -34.29
C THR A 473 29.29 -1.48 -34.23
N ALA A 474 29.94 -0.97 -35.29
CA ALA A 474 31.37 -0.70 -35.33
C ALA A 474 31.66 0.68 -35.90
N ARG A 475 32.73 1.30 -35.42
CA ARG A 475 33.30 2.54 -35.94
C ARG A 475 34.33 2.21 -37.02
N LEU A 476 34.30 3.00 -38.09
CA LEU A 476 35.29 2.98 -39.16
C LEU A 476 36.14 4.24 -39.06
N ASP A 477 37.40 4.08 -38.70
CA ASP A 477 38.37 5.17 -38.66
C ASP A 477 39.05 5.29 -40.02
N ILE A 478 38.62 6.29 -40.79
CA ILE A 478 39.04 6.54 -42.16
C ILE A 478 40.06 7.68 -42.14
N ASP A 479 41.24 7.45 -42.71
CA ASP A 479 42.26 8.50 -42.86
C ASP A 479 41.88 9.46 -43.99
N ASN A 480 40.96 10.38 -43.68
CA ASN A 480 40.51 11.43 -44.60
C ASN A 480 40.42 12.77 -43.84
N PRO A 481 41.12 13.83 -44.29
CA PRO A 481 41.13 15.14 -43.62
C PRO A 481 39.73 15.75 -43.42
N GLN A 482 38.78 15.45 -44.31
CA GLN A 482 37.40 15.98 -44.25
C GLN A 482 36.48 15.16 -43.32
N LEU A 483 36.94 14.02 -42.81
CA LEU A 483 36.19 13.15 -41.89
C LEU A 483 36.79 13.12 -40.47
N LYS A 484 37.88 13.85 -40.21
CA LYS A 484 38.68 13.76 -38.97
C LYS A 484 37.87 13.96 -37.68
N ASP A 485 36.85 14.80 -37.72
CA ASP A 485 35.97 15.09 -36.56
C ASP A 485 34.60 14.39 -36.64
N THR A 486 34.42 13.44 -37.57
CA THR A 486 33.13 12.79 -37.80
C THR A 486 33.20 11.28 -37.58
N GLU A 487 32.38 10.77 -36.66
CA GLU A 487 32.27 9.34 -36.40
C GLU A 487 31.51 8.63 -37.54
N ILE A 488 32.20 7.73 -38.25
CA ILE A 488 31.58 6.86 -39.25
C ILE A 488 31.25 5.53 -38.60
N VAL A 489 29.96 5.17 -38.58
CA VAL A 489 29.46 3.99 -37.87
C VAL A 489 28.68 3.10 -38.83
N ILE A 490 28.94 1.80 -38.77
CA ILE A 490 28.12 0.75 -39.40
C ILE A 490 27.29 0.05 -38.32
N GLY A 491 26.09 -0.41 -38.67
CA GLY A 491 25.18 -1.09 -37.74
C GLY A 491 24.70 -2.44 -38.25
N ASN A 492 23.88 -3.11 -37.43
CA ASN A 492 23.31 -4.42 -37.70
C ASN A 492 24.36 -5.49 -38.03
N MET A 493 25.51 -5.44 -37.36
CA MET A 493 26.58 -6.43 -37.54
C MET A 493 26.12 -7.86 -37.23
N THR A 494 25.11 -8.02 -36.39
CA THR A 494 24.52 -9.31 -36.02
C THR A 494 23.82 -10.05 -37.17
N LYS A 495 23.59 -9.39 -38.32
CA LYS A 495 23.02 -10.01 -39.52
C LYS A 495 24.05 -10.67 -40.44
N TYR A 496 25.33 -10.42 -40.19
CA TYR A 496 26.42 -10.77 -41.10
C TYR A 496 27.29 -11.89 -40.53
N PRO A 497 28.10 -12.58 -41.36
CA PRO A 497 28.91 -13.72 -40.93
C PRO A 497 29.91 -13.39 -39.80
N THR A 498 30.18 -12.11 -39.57
CA THR A 498 31.04 -11.61 -38.49
C THR A 498 30.29 -11.36 -37.19
N VAL A 499 29.08 -11.89 -37.01
CA VAL A 499 28.33 -11.80 -35.76
C VAL A 499 29.15 -12.36 -34.59
N GLY A 500 29.20 -11.62 -33.49
CA GLY A 500 29.99 -11.97 -32.29
C GLY A 500 31.50 -11.73 -32.43
N ASN A 501 32.01 -11.40 -33.63
CA ASN A 501 33.43 -11.08 -33.80
C ASN A 501 33.74 -9.66 -33.31
N GLU A 502 34.76 -9.54 -32.45
CA GLU A 502 35.25 -8.26 -31.97
C GLU A 502 36.39 -7.75 -32.86
N PHE A 503 36.14 -6.63 -33.55
CA PHE A 503 37.18 -5.87 -34.24
C PHE A 503 37.93 -4.94 -33.29
N ARG A 504 39.24 -5.15 -33.15
CA ARG A 504 40.19 -4.39 -32.31
C ARG A 504 41.23 -3.67 -33.16
N ASN A 505 40.80 -2.63 -33.88
CA ASN A 505 41.66 -1.74 -34.66
C ASN A 505 42.32 -2.44 -35.86
N GLU A 506 41.71 -3.50 -36.40
CA GLU A 506 42.18 -4.14 -37.61
C GLU A 506 42.10 -3.16 -38.78
N SER A 507 43.20 -3.03 -39.51
CA SER A 507 43.24 -2.23 -40.74
C SER A 507 42.74 -3.08 -41.90
N ALA A 508 41.75 -2.57 -42.63
CA ALA A 508 41.14 -3.28 -43.73
C ALA A 508 40.73 -2.33 -44.86
N THR A 509 40.85 -2.81 -46.09
CA THR A 509 40.26 -2.15 -47.25
C THR A 509 38.74 -2.40 -47.24
N ILE A 510 37.98 -1.34 -47.00
CA ILE A 510 36.52 -1.37 -47.01
C ILE A 510 36.00 -1.13 -48.42
N VAL A 511 35.08 -1.98 -48.88
CA VAL A 511 34.36 -1.82 -50.14
C VAL A 511 32.87 -1.69 -49.84
N LEU A 512 32.27 -0.58 -50.26
CA LEU A 512 30.83 -0.41 -50.17
C LEU A 512 30.14 -1.08 -51.35
N SER A 513 29.15 -1.91 -51.05
CA SER A 513 28.26 -2.47 -52.05
C SER A 513 26.80 -2.37 -51.62
N GLU A 514 25.96 -2.00 -52.56
CA GLU A 514 24.54 -2.21 -52.51
C GLU A 514 24.34 -3.72 -52.51
N GLN A 515 23.51 -4.20 -51.60
CA GLN A 515 23.19 -5.62 -51.51
C GLN A 515 22.65 -6.13 -52.86
N GLN A 516 23.52 -6.76 -53.65
CA GLN A 516 23.15 -7.45 -54.89
C GLN A 516 22.58 -8.79 -54.45
N ASN A 517 21.31 -9.02 -54.76
CA ASN A 517 20.56 -10.22 -54.36
C ASN A 517 20.12 -10.24 -52.88
N ALA A 518 19.35 -9.25 -52.44
CA ALA A 518 18.31 -9.63 -51.50
C ALA A 518 17.44 -10.69 -52.22
N PRO A 519 17.26 -11.90 -51.66
CA PRO A 519 16.47 -12.94 -52.31
C PRO A 519 15.09 -12.37 -52.63
N PRO A 520 14.53 -12.65 -53.82
CA PRO A 520 13.23 -12.12 -54.19
C PRO A 520 12.21 -12.49 -53.12
N GLN A 521 11.45 -11.50 -52.67
CA GLN A 521 10.53 -11.69 -51.56
C GLN A 521 9.30 -12.44 -52.06
N PRO A 522 8.96 -13.59 -51.45
CA PRO A 522 7.78 -14.34 -51.84
C PRO A 522 6.54 -13.55 -51.45
N LEU A 523 5.62 -13.41 -52.39
CA LEU A 523 4.39 -12.65 -52.23
C LEU A 523 3.20 -13.50 -52.64
N ILE A 524 2.07 -13.29 -51.98
CA ILE A 524 0.81 -13.96 -52.29
C ILE A 524 -0.08 -13.03 -53.10
N LYS A 525 -0.63 -13.55 -54.20
CA LYS A 525 -1.65 -12.89 -55.01
C LYS A 525 -3.00 -13.58 -54.86
N VAL A 526 -4.06 -12.78 -54.81
CA VAL A 526 -5.46 -13.22 -54.93
C VAL A 526 -6.01 -12.60 -56.22
N ASN A 527 -6.53 -13.41 -57.13
CA ASN A 527 -7.06 -12.94 -58.42
C ASN A 527 -6.07 -12.04 -59.20
N GLY A 528 -4.78 -12.41 -59.20
CA GLY A 528 -3.71 -11.65 -59.86
C GLY A 528 -3.26 -10.37 -59.15
N LYS A 529 -3.96 -9.93 -58.09
CA LYS A 529 -3.63 -8.74 -57.29
C LYS A 529 -2.84 -9.12 -56.05
N LYS A 530 -1.88 -8.27 -55.67
CA LYS A 530 -1.00 -8.48 -54.52
C LYS A 530 -1.78 -8.38 -53.20
N LEU A 531 -1.83 -9.46 -52.43
CA LEU A 531 -2.41 -9.48 -51.09
C LEU A 531 -1.38 -9.07 -50.02
N GLY A 532 -0.15 -9.57 -50.13
CA GLY A 532 0.90 -9.35 -49.12
C GLY A 532 2.15 -10.17 -49.37
N GLN A 533 3.10 -10.09 -48.45
CA GLN A 533 4.35 -10.86 -48.49
C GLN A 533 4.25 -12.08 -47.58
N LEU A 534 4.92 -13.17 -47.94
CA LEU A 534 5.02 -14.34 -47.09
C LEU A 534 5.96 -14.05 -45.92
N ASP A 535 5.63 -14.53 -44.71
CA ASP A 535 6.52 -14.36 -43.56
C ASP A 535 7.79 -15.23 -43.70
N SER A 536 8.87 -14.84 -43.03
CA SER A 536 10.18 -15.50 -43.14
C SER A 536 10.17 -17.00 -42.83
N ASN A 537 9.34 -17.45 -41.88
CA ASN A 537 9.26 -18.86 -41.50
C ASN A 537 8.51 -19.65 -42.56
N ALA A 538 7.44 -19.08 -43.12
CA ALA A 538 6.77 -19.67 -44.26
C ALA A 538 7.72 -19.75 -45.47
N VAL A 539 8.58 -18.75 -45.70
CA VAL A 539 9.61 -18.82 -46.76
C VAL A 539 10.51 -20.04 -46.57
N GLU A 540 11.00 -20.32 -45.36
CA GLU A 540 11.80 -21.52 -45.10
C GLU A 540 11.04 -22.82 -45.34
N LEU A 541 9.77 -22.88 -44.93
CA LEU A 541 8.92 -24.06 -45.15
C LEU A 541 8.76 -24.36 -46.64
N PHE A 542 8.45 -23.35 -47.47
CA PHE A 542 8.38 -23.53 -48.93
C PHE A 542 9.76 -23.87 -49.55
N LYS A 543 10.89 -23.60 -48.86
CA LYS A 543 12.26 -23.83 -49.40
C LYS A 543 12.59 -25.29 -49.25
N GLN A 544 12.30 -25.84 -48.06
CA GLN A 544 12.47 -27.25 -47.75
C GLN A 544 11.63 -28.15 -48.66
N HIS A 545 10.46 -27.68 -49.09
CA HIS A 545 9.59 -28.42 -50.02
C HIS A 545 9.88 -28.17 -51.51
N GLY A 546 10.83 -27.29 -51.87
CA GLY A 546 11.21 -27.02 -53.26
C GLY A 546 10.14 -26.26 -54.09
N VAL A 547 9.29 -25.44 -53.46
CA VAL A 547 8.05 -24.91 -54.07
C VAL A 547 8.08 -23.38 -54.23
N PHE A 548 9.04 -22.84 -55.00
CA PHE A 548 9.26 -21.39 -55.08
C PHE A 548 8.76 -20.63 -56.32
N THR A 549 8.03 -21.26 -57.24
CA THR A 549 7.57 -20.58 -58.47
C THR A 549 6.14 -20.89 -58.86
N ASN A 550 5.32 -19.82 -59.00
CA ASN A 550 4.00 -19.76 -59.66
C ASN A 550 3.00 -20.88 -59.33
N LYS A 551 3.03 -21.40 -58.11
CA LYS A 551 2.09 -22.43 -57.67
C LYS A 551 0.85 -21.79 -57.07
N THR A 552 -0.30 -22.33 -57.44
CA THR A 552 -1.61 -21.95 -56.93
C THR A 552 -2.04 -22.90 -55.81
N PHE A 553 -2.61 -22.35 -54.74
CA PHE A 553 -3.11 -23.10 -53.60
C PHE A 553 -4.57 -22.72 -53.35
N ASN A 554 -5.42 -23.70 -53.10
CA ASN A 554 -6.74 -23.44 -52.52
C ASN A 554 -6.58 -23.34 -51.01
N VAL A 555 -6.98 -22.21 -50.46
CA VAL A 555 -6.81 -21.90 -49.04
C VAL A 555 -8.03 -21.19 -48.49
N SER A 556 -8.27 -21.40 -47.21
CA SER A 556 -9.11 -20.53 -46.40
C SER A 556 -8.28 -19.36 -45.90
N LEU A 557 -8.72 -18.12 -46.13
CA LEU A 557 -8.06 -16.92 -45.63
C LEU A 557 -8.78 -16.36 -44.40
N THR A 558 -8.01 -16.04 -43.36
CA THR A 558 -8.50 -15.36 -42.16
C THR A 558 -7.58 -14.19 -41.79
N SER A 559 -8.15 -13.01 -41.58
CA SER A 559 -7.40 -11.78 -41.26
C SER A 559 -7.27 -11.55 -39.76
N TYR A 560 -6.08 -11.11 -39.31
CA TYR A 560 -5.76 -10.84 -37.90
C TYR A 560 -5.14 -9.44 -37.71
N GLY A 561 -5.34 -8.86 -36.53
CA GLY A 561 -4.85 -7.53 -36.12
C GLY A 561 -5.88 -6.40 -36.24
N GLU A 562 -5.59 -5.24 -35.63
CA GLU A 562 -6.49 -4.07 -35.65
C GLU A 562 -6.67 -3.45 -37.05
N GLY A 563 -7.88 -2.99 -37.36
CA GLY A 563 -8.23 -2.39 -38.65
C GLY A 563 -8.44 -3.43 -39.75
N ASN A 564 -8.05 -3.11 -40.99
CA ASN A 564 -8.26 -3.95 -42.18
C ASN A 564 -7.38 -5.23 -42.26
N GLY A 565 -6.93 -5.74 -41.10
CA GLY A 565 -6.01 -6.87 -40.95
C GLY A 565 -4.56 -6.53 -41.34
N LYS A 566 -3.64 -6.55 -40.36
CA LYS A 566 -2.19 -6.40 -40.63
C LYS A 566 -1.55 -7.71 -41.12
N GLU A 567 -2.24 -8.82 -40.92
CA GLU A 567 -1.75 -10.16 -41.20
C GLU A 567 -2.91 -11.03 -41.67
N VAL A 568 -2.65 -11.97 -42.58
CA VAL A 568 -3.62 -12.96 -43.06
C VAL A 568 -2.99 -14.33 -42.88
N ILE A 569 -3.71 -15.26 -42.26
CA ILE A 569 -3.31 -16.67 -42.22
C ILE A 569 -4.08 -17.38 -43.34
N ALA A 570 -3.33 -18.13 -44.15
CA ALA A 570 -3.87 -19.00 -45.19
C ALA A 570 -3.73 -20.45 -44.73
N THR A 571 -4.85 -21.18 -44.71
CA THR A 571 -4.88 -22.60 -44.33
C THR A 571 -5.29 -23.44 -45.53
N THR A 572 -4.47 -24.42 -45.89
CA THR A 572 -4.76 -25.34 -47.00
C THR A 572 -5.83 -26.37 -46.60
N GLU A 573 -6.41 -27.07 -47.58
CA GLU A 573 -7.33 -28.18 -47.33
C GLU A 573 -6.72 -29.32 -46.49
N GLN A 574 -5.39 -29.43 -46.49
CA GLN A 574 -4.62 -30.41 -45.71
C GLN A 574 -4.33 -29.94 -44.28
N GLY A 575 -4.78 -28.74 -43.89
CA GLY A 575 -4.59 -28.16 -42.55
C GLY A 575 -3.28 -27.39 -42.36
N THR A 576 -2.39 -27.36 -43.36
CA THR A 576 -1.14 -26.59 -43.28
C THR A 576 -1.43 -25.09 -43.34
N SER A 577 -0.90 -24.32 -42.39
CA SER A 577 -1.13 -22.89 -42.31
C SER A 577 0.15 -22.10 -42.58
N PHE A 578 0.04 -20.97 -43.29
CA PHE A 578 1.16 -20.05 -43.50
C PHE A 578 0.70 -18.61 -43.36
N LYS A 579 1.58 -17.74 -42.84
CA LYS A 579 1.26 -16.33 -42.59
C LYS A 579 1.65 -15.48 -43.79
N ILE A 580 0.77 -14.52 -44.06
CA ILE A 580 0.91 -13.49 -45.08
C ILE A 580 0.92 -12.14 -44.36
N GLU A 581 2.02 -11.42 -44.43
CA GLU A 581 2.14 -10.06 -43.95
C GLU A 581 1.41 -9.10 -44.87
N LYS A 582 0.36 -8.47 -44.33
CA LYS A 582 -0.54 -7.58 -45.07
C LYS A 582 -0.44 -6.18 -44.49
N SER A 583 0.33 -5.31 -45.11
CA SER A 583 0.37 -3.89 -44.72
C SER A 583 -0.18 -2.98 -45.82
N HIS A 584 -0.51 -1.74 -45.43
CA HIS A 584 -0.96 -0.70 -46.36
C HIS A 584 0.06 -0.46 -47.52
N PHE A 585 1.33 -0.82 -47.30
CA PHE A 585 2.42 -0.72 -48.27
C PHE A 585 2.66 -2.00 -49.08
N LEU A 586 2.07 -3.14 -48.68
CA LEU A 586 2.33 -4.45 -49.24
C LEU A 586 1.18 -5.02 -50.08
N ALA A 587 -0.05 -4.54 -49.91
CA ALA A 587 -1.21 -4.98 -50.70
C ALA A 587 -1.56 -3.98 -51.83
N ASP A 588 -2.18 -4.47 -52.90
CA ASP A 588 -2.80 -3.62 -53.94
C ASP A 588 -4.05 -2.91 -53.39
N ASN A 589 -4.37 -1.73 -53.93
CA ASN A 589 -5.42 -0.83 -53.40
C ASN A 589 -6.74 -1.52 -53.05
N ASP A 590 -7.14 -2.47 -53.88
CA ASP A 590 -8.42 -3.15 -53.82
C ASP A 590 -8.46 -4.21 -52.70
N LEU A 591 -7.30 -4.71 -52.30
CA LEU A 591 -7.13 -5.71 -51.24
C LEU A 591 -6.64 -5.12 -49.93
N LYS A 592 -6.13 -3.87 -49.93
CA LYS A 592 -5.67 -3.16 -48.73
C LYS A 592 -6.71 -3.15 -47.60
N ASN A 593 -7.98 -2.98 -47.97
CA ASN A 593 -9.09 -2.85 -47.02
C ASN A 593 -9.95 -4.12 -46.91
N ALA A 594 -9.62 -5.19 -47.64
CA ALA A 594 -10.37 -6.44 -47.58
C ALA A 594 -10.18 -7.13 -46.22
N GLN A 595 -11.22 -7.75 -45.67
CA GLN A 595 -11.12 -8.56 -44.47
C GLN A 595 -11.64 -9.95 -44.79
N PHE A 596 -10.83 -10.97 -44.52
CA PHE A 596 -11.15 -12.37 -44.78
C PHE A 596 -11.55 -13.05 -43.49
N ASN A 597 -12.62 -13.83 -43.52
CA ASN A 597 -13.17 -14.53 -42.36
C ASN A 597 -13.45 -16.01 -42.69
N GLY A 598 -12.42 -16.75 -43.10
CA GLY A 598 -12.52 -18.16 -43.48
C GLY A 598 -12.98 -18.40 -44.92
N GLU A 599 -12.85 -17.40 -45.79
CA GLU A 599 -13.27 -17.47 -47.19
C GLU A 599 -12.33 -18.39 -47.98
N GLN A 600 -12.91 -19.30 -48.77
CA GLN A 600 -12.16 -20.19 -49.65
C GLN A 600 -11.76 -19.43 -50.94
N VAL A 601 -10.46 -19.35 -51.21
CA VAL A 601 -9.91 -18.63 -52.35
C VAL A 601 -8.66 -19.32 -52.89
N THR A 602 -8.46 -19.21 -54.19
CA THR A 602 -7.21 -19.64 -54.83
C THR A 602 -6.18 -18.52 -54.75
N VAL A 603 -5.05 -18.80 -54.10
CA VAL A 603 -3.92 -17.89 -53.97
C VAL A 603 -2.75 -18.34 -54.85
N THR A 604 -1.97 -17.39 -55.37
CA THR A 604 -0.76 -17.69 -56.16
C THR A 604 0.48 -17.18 -55.44
N LEU A 605 1.48 -18.04 -55.26
CA LEU A 605 2.81 -17.65 -54.79
C LEU A 605 3.64 -17.09 -55.95
N SER A 606 4.15 -15.87 -55.82
CA SER A 606 5.01 -15.22 -56.80
C SER A 606 6.19 -14.52 -56.12
N LEU A 607 7.20 -14.12 -56.89
CA LEU A 607 8.45 -13.55 -56.39
C LEU A 607 8.53 -12.06 -56.77
N GLU A 608 8.67 -11.15 -55.78
CA GLU A 608 8.89 -9.71 -56.01
C GLU A 608 10.38 -9.37 -56.01
N SER A 609 10.84 -8.57 -56.98
CA SER A 609 12.15 -7.94 -56.90
C SER A 609 12.15 -6.81 -55.87
N THR A 610 13.13 -6.81 -54.97
CA THR A 610 13.26 -5.84 -53.88
C THR A 610 13.57 -4.43 -54.38
N LYS A 611 12.83 -3.41 -53.90
CA LYS A 611 12.94 -1.99 -54.34
C LYS A 611 13.94 -1.10 -53.58
N LYS A 612 14.54 -1.56 -52.47
CA LYS A 612 15.55 -0.77 -51.73
C LYS A 612 16.73 -1.66 -51.35
N LYS A 613 17.92 -1.33 -51.84
CA LYS A 613 19.16 -2.00 -51.47
C LYS A 613 19.77 -1.27 -50.27
N ALA A 614 20.07 -1.98 -49.20
CA ALA A 614 20.92 -1.43 -48.15
C ALA A 614 22.36 -1.34 -48.67
N MET A 615 23.08 -0.27 -48.32
CA MET A 615 24.51 -0.15 -48.58
C MET A 615 25.24 -0.89 -47.45
N VAL A 616 25.99 -1.92 -47.83
CA VAL A 616 26.74 -2.82 -46.95
C VAL A 616 28.22 -2.43 -47.01
N ALA A 617 28.88 -2.41 -45.87
CA ALA A 617 30.32 -2.29 -45.78
C ALA A 617 30.93 -3.70 -45.78
N ASN A 618 31.92 -3.92 -46.64
CA ASN A 618 32.59 -5.21 -46.78
C ASN A 618 34.09 -5.05 -46.57
N ILE A 619 34.73 -6.03 -45.96
CA ILE A 619 36.19 -6.19 -45.97
C ILE A 619 36.57 -6.89 -47.27
N LYS A 620 37.49 -6.31 -48.04
CA LYS A 620 38.09 -6.96 -49.21
C LYS A 620 39.11 -8.01 -48.75
N GLN A 621 38.87 -9.28 -49.08
CA GLN A 621 39.76 -10.38 -48.75
C GLN A 621 40.90 -10.51 -49.78
N ALA A 622 41.95 -11.25 -49.41
CA ALA A 622 43.15 -11.45 -50.25
C ALA A 622 42.86 -12.15 -51.60
N ASP A 623 41.82 -12.98 -51.65
CA ASP A 623 41.34 -13.65 -52.86
C ASP A 623 40.44 -12.76 -53.74
N GLY A 624 40.21 -11.51 -53.32
CA GLY A 624 39.33 -10.55 -53.99
C GLY A 624 37.86 -10.67 -53.63
N SER A 625 37.46 -11.62 -52.77
CA SER A 625 36.09 -11.73 -52.27
C SER A 625 35.77 -10.62 -51.25
N LEU A 626 34.46 -10.39 -51.02
CA LEU A 626 33.96 -9.34 -50.13
C LEU A 626 33.27 -9.99 -48.92
N LEU A 627 33.81 -9.76 -47.72
CA LEU A 627 33.23 -10.22 -46.46
C LEU A 627 32.36 -9.10 -45.88
N PRO A 628 31.02 -9.22 -45.84
CA PRO A 628 30.16 -8.18 -45.29
C PRO A 628 30.30 -8.11 -43.77
N ILE A 629 30.39 -6.90 -43.23
CA ILE A 629 30.61 -6.65 -41.79
C ILE A 629 29.52 -5.80 -41.13
N GLY A 630 28.70 -5.10 -41.92
CA GLY A 630 27.62 -4.25 -41.39
C GLY A 630 26.95 -3.41 -42.48
N GLU A 631 25.85 -2.75 -42.13
CA GLU A 631 25.08 -1.92 -43.07
C GLU A 631 24.82 -0.51 -42.55
N PHE A 632 24.63 0.41 -43.50
CA PHE A 632 24.17 1.76 -43.21
C PHE A 632 22.63 1.81 -43.29
N THR A 633 21.96 1.81 -42.12
CA THR A 633 20.49 1.90 -42.03
C THR A 633 20.00 3.35 -41.89
N THR A 634 18.72 3.55 -41.58
CA THR A 634 18.19 4.87 -41.19
C THR A 634 18.85 5.43 -39.93
N ASN A 635 19.37 4.56 -39.04
CA ASN A 635 20.00 4.98 -37.78
C ASN A 635 21.42 5.55 -37.98
N GLN A 636 22.06 5.29 -39.13
CA GLN A 636 23.40 5.80 -39.47
C GLN A 636 23.32 7.01 -40.43
N LYS A 637 22.28 7.85 -40.33
CA LYS A 637 22.07 9.00 -41.24
C LYS A 637 23.24 9.99 -41.25
N ALA A 638 23.87 10.24 -40.10
CA ALA A 638 25.03 11.12 -39.99
C ALA A 638 26.23 10.56 -40.76
N SER A 639 26.56 9.28 -40.57
CA SER A 639 27.66 8.61 -41.29
C SER A 639 27.39 8.55 -42.79
N LYS A 640 26.16 8.30 -43.23
CA LYS A 640 25.76 8.37 -44.65
C LYS A 640 26.02 9.75 -45.26
N LEU A 641 25.57 10.81 -44.59
CA LEU A 641 25.75 12.18 -45.05
C LEU A 641 27.23 12.57 -45.10
N ALA A 642 28.00 12.19 -44.09
CA ALA A 642 29.44 12.45 -44.02
C ALA A 642 30.20 11.77 -45.16
N LEU A 643 29.98 10.46 -45.35
CA LEU A 643 30.59 9.71 -46.45
C LEU A 643 30.13 10.22 -47.83
N SER A 644 28.88 10.67 -47.95
CA SER A 644 28.36 11.24 -49.20
C SER A 644 29.05 12.56 -49.56
N LYS A 645 29.28 13.45 -48.56
CA LYS A 645 29.96 14.74 -48.77
C LYS A 645 31.37 14.58 -49.33
N VAL A 646 32.08 13.52 -48.93
CA VAL A 646 33.44 13.23 -49.40
C VAL A 646 33.47 12.26 -50.59
N GLY A 647 32.30 11.91 -51.15
CA GLY A 647 32.20 11.04 -52.33
C GLY A 647 32.49 9.55 -52.09
N LEU A 648 32.56 9.12 -50.83
CA LEU A 648 32.82 7.74 -50.41
C LEU A 648 31.55 6.91 -50.19
N PHE A 649 30.35 7.51 -50.20
CA PHE A 649 29.08 6.78 -50.09
C PHE A 649 28.47 6.46 -51.46
N LYS A 650 29.06 5.54 -52.21
CA LYS A 650 28.57 5.08 -53.52
C LYS A 650 28.94 3.61 -53.75
N GLU A 651 28.22 2.97 -54.67
CA GLU A 651 28.53 1.59 -55.09
C GLU A 651 29.99 1.46 -55.53
N GLY A 652 30.68 0.45 -55.02
CA GLY A 652 32.08 0.14 -55.33
C GLY A 652 33.10 1.09 -54.71
N ALA A 653 32.67 2.05 -53.87
CA ALA A 653 33.61 2.92 -53.15
C ALA A 653 34.55 2.07 -52.30
N THR A 654 35.86 2.31 -52.46
CA THR A 654 36.92 1.56 -51.78
C THR A 654 37.79 2.54 -50.99
N PHE A 655 38.02 2.26 -49.71
CA PHE A 655 38.87 3.08 -48.83
C PHE A 655 39.47 2.26 -47.69
N GLU A 656 40.63 2.69 -47.18
CA GLU A 656 41.23 2.10 -46.00
C GLU A 656 40.54 2.60 -44.73
N ALA A 657 40.24 1.69 -43.81
CA ALA A 657 39.73 2.04 -42.51
C ALA A 657 40.28 1.11 -41.42
N LYS A 658 40.42 1.63 -40.20
CA LYS A 658 40.54 0.80 -39.01
C LYS A 658 39.16 0.52 -38.44
N ILE A 659 38.87 -0.74 -38.15
CA ILE A 659 37.55 -1.16 -37.66
C ILE A 659 37.64 -1.32 -36.15
N ASN A 660 36.73 -0.67 -35.43
CA ASN A 660 36.65 -0.74 -33.97
C ASN A 660 35.22 -1.07 -33.55
N SER A 661 35.01 -2.25 -32.97
CA SER A 661 33.68 -2.66 -32.48
C SER A 661 33.23 -1.79 -31.31
N ARG A 662 31.94 -1.46 -31.25
CA ARG A 662 31.38 -0.65 -30.17
C ARG A 662 30.52 -1.51 -29.25
N VAL A 663 30.90 -1.57 -27.98
CA VAL A 663 30.06 -2.15 -26.93
C VAL A 663 28.96 -1.14 -26.58
N THR A 664 27.74 -1.43 -27.03
CA THR A 664 26.55 -0.59 -26.77
C THR A 664 25.53 -1.29 -25.87
N ALA A 665 25.67 -2.60 -25.73
CA ALA A 665 24.95 -3.48 -24.83
C ALA A 665 25.90 -4.61 -24.37
N ALA A 666 25.58 -5.21 -23.23
CA ALA A 666 26.25 -6.38 -22.67
C ALA A 666 25.19 -7.33 -22.12
N SER A 667 25.55 -8.59 -21.89
CA SER A 667 24.72 -9.52 -21.13
C SER A 667 25.36 -9.83 -19.78
N ILE A 668 24.55 -10.06 -18.77
CA ILE A 668 24.96 -10.50 -17.44
C ILE A 668 24.41 -11.90 -17.23
N GLU A 669 25.30 -12.86 -17.04
CA GLU A 669 24.97 -14.21 -16.61
C GLU A 669 25.16 -14.31 -15.10
N ILE A 670 24.07 -14.46 -14.35
CA ILE A 670 24.13 -14.55 -12.89
C ILE A 670 24.29 -15.99 -12.41
N LYS A 671 24.78 -16.13 -11.18
CA LYS A 671 24.79 -17.39 -10.44
C LYS A 671 23.55 -17.43 -9.52
N PRO A 672 22.50 -18.23 -9.84
CA PRO A 672 21.23 -18.16 -9.12
C PRO A 672 21.33 -18.45 -7.62
N ASP A 673 22.24 -19.34 -7.22
CA ASP A 673 22.48 -19.69 -5.81
C ASP A 673 23.14 -18.57 -4.96
N SER A 674 23.57 -17.48 -5.61
CA SER A 674 24.15 -16.31 -4.95
C SER A 674 23.18 -15.13 -4.82
N LEU A 675 21.92 -15.31 -5.23
CA LEU A 675 20.89 -14.27 -5.15
C LEU A 675 20.57 -13.94 -3.70
N GLU A 676 20.75 -12.67 -3.36
CA GLU A 676 20.32 -12.08 -2.10
C GLU A 676 19.31 -10.98 -2.42
N TYR A 677 18.03 -11.26 -2.13
CA TYR A 677 16.98 -10.27 -2.24
C TYR A 677 17.02 -9.31 -1.03
N PRO A 678 16.50 -8.08 -1.18
CA PRO A 678 16.25 -7.22 -0.03
C PRO A 678 15.41 -7.93 1.03
N ALA A 679 15.67 -7.64 2.31
CA ALA A 679 14.80 -8.08 3.39
C ALA A 679 13.35 -7.63 3.14
N LEU A 680 12.37 -8.39 3.62
CA LEU A 680 10.96 -8.01 3.59
C LEU A 680 10.79 -6.59 4.18
N GLY A 681 9.99 -5.74 3.55
CA GLY A 681 9.87 -4.31 3.87
C GLY A 681 10.88 -3.38 3.17
N ASN A 682 11.99 -3.89 2.63
CA ASN A 682 12.98 -3.10 1.87
C ASN A 682 12.84 -3.24 0.35
N TRP A 683 11.72 -3.80 -0.12
CA TRP A 683 11.45 -4.02 -1.53
C TRP A 683 11.05 -2.70 -2.19
N GLN A 684 11.98 -2.06 -2.87
CA GLN A 684 11.72 -0.80 -3.56
C GLN A 684 10.99 -1.05 -4.88
N GLY A 685 9.79 -0.48 -5.01
CA GLY A 685 9.05 -0.41 -6.27
C GLY A 685 9.66 0.65 -7.20
N SER A 686 9.59 0.43 -8.51
CA SER A 686 10.01 1.43 -9.51
C SER A 686 9.12 2.67 -9.41
N SER A 687 9.68 3.79 -8.98
CA SER A 687 9.05 5.12 -8.86
C SER A 687 7.52 5.16 -8.76
N GLN A 688 7.00 4.90 -7.56
CA GLN A 688 5.91 5.74 -7.05
C GLN A 688 6.47 6.49 -5.86
N ASN A 689 6.23 7.79 -5.77
CA ASN A 689 6.51 8.57 -4.56
C ASN A 689 5.86 7.84 -3.37
N THR A 690 6.63 7.02 -2.67
CA THR A 690 6.27 6.43 -1.39
C THR A 690 6.33 7.57 -0.41
N THR A 691 5.25 8.35 -0.34
CA THR A 691 4.93 9.03 0.91
C THR A 691 4.76 7.89 1.90
N GLU A 692 5.71 7.76 2.82
CA GLU A 692 5.64 6.84 3.95
C GLU A 692 4.28 7.07 4.60
N ILE A 693 3.40 6.08 4.49
CA ILE A 693 2.07 6.19 5.11
C ILE A 693 2.29 5.80 6.56
N GLU A 694 2.57 6.79 7.38
CA GLU A 694 2.53 6.59 8.83
C GLU A 694 1.09 6.40 9.29
N LEU A 695 0.93 5.48 10.24
CA LEU A 695 -0.34 5.26 10.90
C LEU A 695 -0.77 6.56 11.59
N ASN A 696 -2.01 7.01 11.35
CA ASN A 696 -2.57 8.18 12.02
C ASN A 696 -2.34 8.07 13.55
N PRO A 697 -1.84 9.11 14.25
CA PRO A 697 -1.48 9.00 15.67
C PRO A 697 -2.63 8.53 16.57
N THR A 698 -3.87 8.94 16.27
CA THR A 698 -5.06 8.50 16.98
C THR A 698 -5.38 7.03 16.67
N ALA A 699 -5.25 6.60 15.41
CA ALA A 699 -5.40 5.20 15.04
C ALA A 699 -4.34 4.32 15.73
N LYS A 700 -3.07 4.76 15.71
CA LYS A 700 -1.95 4.10 16.40
C LYS A 700 -2.26 3.91 17.88
N ARG A 701 -2.68 4.98 18.56
CA ARG A 701 -3.09 4.91 19.97
C ARG A 701 -4.23 3.92 20.20
N PHE A 702 -5.30 3.99 19.40
CA PHE A 702 -6.42 3.06 19.58
C PHE A 702 -5.97 1.62 19.38
N ILE A 703 -5.20 1.35 18.33
CA ILE A 703 -4.65 0.01 18.07
C ILE A 703 -3.78 -0.46 19.22
N GLU A 704 -2.82 0.36 19.68
CA GLU A 704 -1.96 0.04 20.82
C GLU A 704 -2.79 -0.27 22.06
N THR A 705 -3.80 0.56 22.37
CA THR A 705 -4.63 0.38 23.57
C THR A 705 -5.51 -0.87 23.48
N ILE A 706 -6.05 -1.18 22.30
CA ILE A 706 -6.89 -2.35 22.05
C ILE A 706 -6.07 -3.66 22.08
N THR A 707 -4.80 -3.59 21.66
CA THR A 707 -3.92 -4.77 21.52
C THR A 707 -2.97 -5.00 22.69
N THR A 708 -3.04 -4.17 23.74
CA THR A 708 -2.30 -4.32 25.00
C THR A 708 -3.18 -4.86 26.11
N GLN A 709 -2.63 -5.76 26.93
CA GLN A 709 -3.27 -6.21 28.15
C GLN A 709 -3.44 -5.07 29.17
N PRO A 710 -4.49 -5.08 30.00
CA PRO A 710 -4.75 -4.02 30.96
C PRO A 710 -3.67 -3.99 32.06
N THR A 711 -3.21 -2.81 32.46
CA THR A 711 -2.30 -2.67 33.61
C THR A 711 -3.04 -2.99 34.91
N LEU A 712 -2.40 -3.76 35.79
CA LEU A 712 -2.92 -4.10 37.11
C LEU A 712 -2.00 -3.56 38.19
N LEU A 713 -2.56 -2.77 39.10
CA LEU A 713 -1.88 -2.32 40.32
C LEU A 713 -2.39 -3.16 41.49
N HIS A 714 -1.49 -3.73 42.26
CA HIS A 714 -1.84 -4.57 43.39
C HIS A 714 -0.96 -4.27 44.60
N ARG A 715 -1.46 -4.59 45.79
CA ARG A 715 -0.77 -4.39 47.06
C ARG A 715 -0.58 -5.71 47.80
N PHE A 716 0.60 -5.90 48.36
CA PHE A 716 0.94 -7.04 49.20
C PHE A 716 2.05 -6.69 50.20
N GLU A 717 2.27 -7.55 51.18
CA GLU A 717 3.40 -7.42 52.12
C GLU A 717 4.62 -8.19 51.59
N GLN A 718 5.79 -7.55 51.54
CA GLN A 718 7.04 -8.19 51.08
C GLN A 718 8.19 -7.80 52.00
N THR A 719 9.16 -8.70 52.17
CA THR A 719 10.41 -8.42 52.87
C THR A 719 11.38 -7.66 51.98
N TRP A 720 11.85 -6.51 52.47
CA TRP A 720 12.83 -5.65 51.82
C TRP A 720 14.05 -5.47 52.72
N GLN A 721 15.24 -5.38 52.14
CA GLN A 721 16.44 -4.91 52.84
C GLN A 721 16.51 -3.38 52.74
N ASP A 722 16.05 -2.70 53.79
CA ASP A 722 16.13 -1.25 53.93
C ASP A 722 17.26 -0.86 54.89
N LYS A 723 18.23 -0.04 54.44
CA LYS A 723 19.35 0.48 55.26
C LYS A 723 20.12 -0.60 56.07
N GLY A 724 20.19 -1.82 55.55
CA GLY A 724 20.88 -2.95 56.20
C GLY A 724 20.04 -3.72 57.23
N GLN A 725 18.75 -3.41 57.38
CA GLN A 725 17.78 -4.19 58.17
C GLN A 725 16.76 -4.86 57.24
N ILE A 726 16.33 -6.07 57.60
CA ILE A 726 15.29 -6.80 56.88
C ILE A 726 13.95 -6.44 57.53
N GLU A 727 13.09 -5.75 56.80
CA GLU A 727 11.77 -5.33 57.26
C GLU A 727 10.69 -5.80 56.26
N THR A 728 9.53 -6.19 56.79
CA THR A 728 8.34 -6.44 55.94
C THR A 728 7.62 -5.11 55.75
N LEU A 729 7.48 -4.69 54.50
CA LEU A 729 6.91 -3.39 54.15
C LEU A 729 5.75 -3.54 53.15
N PRO A 730 4.74 -2.65 53.23
CA PRO A 730 3.70 -2.55 52.22
C PRO A 730 4.32 -2.28 50.83
N THR A 731 3.97 -3.15 49.89
CA THR A 731 4.57 -3.20 48.56
C THR A 731 3.48 -3.04 47.51
N LEU A 732 3.75 -2.19 46.52
CA LEU A 732 2.95 -2.09 45.31
C LEU A 732 3.58 -2.95 44.22
N GLY A 733 2.78 -3.83 43.65
CA GLY A 733 3.10 -4.54 42.42
C GLY A 733 2.37 -3.92 41.23
N LEU A 734 3.07 -3.73 40.13
CA LEU A 734 2.57 -3.18 38.88
C LEU A 734 2.80 -4.20 37.77
N SER A 735 1.72 -4.87 37.37
CA SER A 735 1.73 -5.85 36.28
C SER A 735 1.34 -5.14 34.99
N VAL A 736 2.28 -5.07 34.05
CA VAL A 736 2.10 -4.42 32.73
C VAL A 736 2.29 -5.41 31.60
N ASP A 737 1.60 -5.20 30.47
CA ASP A 737 1.86 -5.95 29.23
C ASP A 737 3.37 -5.94 28.92
N LEU A 738 3.92 -7.08 28.51
CA LEU A 738 5.35 -7.21 28.19
C LEU A 738 5.86 -6.17 27.19
N ASN A 739 5.04 -5.71 26.23
CA ASN A 739 5.41 -4.64 25.30
C ASN A 739 5.58 -3.27 25.99
N ARG A 740 5.05 -3.09 27.20
CA ARG A 740 5.12 -1.85 27.97
C ARG A 740 6.19 -1.87 29.04
N VAL A 741 6.92 -2.98 29.22
CA VAL A 741 7.96 -3.09 30.26
C VAL A 741 9.05 -2.03 30.08
N ALA A 742 9.54 -1.81 28.86
CA ALA A 742 10.55 -0.78 28.58
C ALA A 742 10.05 0.63 28.93
N ALA A 743 8.87 1.01 28.45
CA ALA A 743 8.27 2.31 28.73
C ALA A 743 7.94 2.51 30.22
N THR A 744 7.55 1.44 30.91
CA THR A 744 7.28 1.46 32.36
C THR A 744 8.56 1.65 33.15
N GLN A 745 9.65 0.99 32.73
CA GLN A 745 10.96 1.18 33.32
C GLN A 745 11.42 2.64 33.19
N GLU A 746 11.39 3.19 31.98
CA GLU A 746 11.74 4.59 31.71
C GLU A 746 10.88 5.57 32.53
N PHE A 747 9.58 5.27 32.68
CA PHE A 747 8.69 6.05 33.52
C PHE A 747 9.13 6.05 34.99
N LEU A 748 9.38 4.87 35.57
CA LEU A 748 9.79 4.75 36.98
C LEU A 748 11.14 5.43 37.23
N GLU A 749 12.10 5.28 36.31
CA GLU A 749 13.40 5.95 36.37
C GLU A 749 13.28 7.48 36.28
N LYS A 750 12.44 7.97 35.35
CA LYS A 750 12.18 9.41 35.14
C LYS A 750 11.62 10.08 36.40
N TYR A 751 10.75 9.39 37.14
CA TYR A 751 10.17 9.89 38.39
C TYR A 751 10.94 9.47 39.64
N HIS A 752 12.12 8.86 39.47
CA HIS A 752 13.02 8.45 40.54
C HIS A 752 12.37 7.51 41.58
N ILE A 753 11.48 6.62 41.10
CA ILE A 753 10.80 5.63 41.93
C ILE A 753 11.67 4.37 41.97
N PRO A 754 12.17 3.95 43.14
CA PRO A 754 12.90 2.69 43.25
C PRO A 754 11.97 1.51 42.93
N TYR A 755 12.42 0.61 42.05
CA TYR A 755 11.65 -0.57 41.65
C TYR A 755 12.55 -1.79 41.51
N LYS A 756 11.93 -2.96 41.57
CA LYS A 756 12.51 -4.24 41.16
C LYS A 756 11.64 -4.84 40.05
N LEU A 757 12.26 -5.16 38.92
CA LEU A 757 11.62 -5.93 37.85
C LEU A 757 11.83 -7.42 38.14
N ILE A 758 10.74 -8.20 38.25
CA ILE A 758 10.83 -9.63 38.54
C ILE A 758 11.16 -10.41 37.24
N PRO A 759 12.15 -11.33 37.25
CA PRO A 759 12.44 -12.21 36.11
C PRO A 759 11.22 -13.05 35.69
N LEU A 760 11.08 -13.31 34.39
CA LEU A 760 9.91 -14.02 33.85
C LEU A 760 9.85 -15.51 34.20
N ASP A 761 10.98 -16.10 34.57
CA ASP A 761 11.13 -17.49 35.00
C ASP A 761 10.96 -17.67 36.53
N ASP A 762 10.76 -16.58 37.27
CA ASP A 762 10.49 -16.64 38.70
C ASP A 762 9.09 -17.24 38.97
N LYS A 763 9.03 -18.22 39.88
CA LYS A 763 7.80 -18.92 40.22
C LYS A 763 6.72 -18.01 40.81
N SER A 764 7.11 -16.90 41.42
CA SER A 764 6.18 -15.94 42.04
C SER A 764 5.32 -15.18 41.02
N VAL A 765 5.73 -15.10 39.75
CA VAL A 765 5.03 -14.37 38.68
C VAL A 765 4.64 -15.27 37.51
N GLN A 766 4.54 -16.59 37.74
CA GLN A 766 4.23 -17.56 36.68
C GLN A 766 2.87 -17.29 36.02
N LEU A 767 1.85 -16.90 36.81
CA LEU A 767 0.50 -16.64 36.28
C LEU A 767 0.46 -15.38 35.40
N GLU A 768 1.27 -14.40 35.73
CA GLU A 768 1.52 -13.16 35.00
C GLU A 768 2.29 -13.44 33.71
N SER A 769 3.40 -14.18 33.78
CA SER A 769 4.24 -14.48 32.62
C SER A 769 3.50 -15.34 31.58
N GLU A 770 2.69 -16.32 32.01
CA GLU A 770 1.79 -17.10 31.14
C GLU A 770 0.74 -16.23 30.41
N ARG A 771 0.46 -15.03 30.92
CA ARG A 771 -0.47 -14.05 30.34
C ARG A 771 0.26 -12.87 29.67
N SER A 772 1.57 -12.98 29.49
CA SER A 772 2.42 -11.94 28.87
C SER A 772 2.47 -10.63 29.66
N TYR A 773 2.55 -10.72 30.98
CA TYR A 773 2.84 -9.60 31.87
C TYR A 773 4.31 -9.59 32.33
N GLY A 774 4.85 -8.38 32.49
CA GLY A 774 6.03 -8.11 33.33
C GLY A 774 5.60 -7.44 34.63
N VAL A 775 6.27 -7.78 35.73
CA VAL A 775 5.88 -7.33 37.08
C VAL A 775 6.98 -6.47 37.70
N PHE A 776 6.62 -5.24 38.06
CA PHE A 776 7.44 -4.32 38.84
C PHE A 776 6.96 -4.29 40.29
N THR A 777 7.87 -4.41 41.25
CA THR A 777 7.56 -4.25 42.68
C THR A 777 8.25 -3.02 43.22
N MET A 778 7.54 -2.22 44.02
CA MET A 778 8.04 -0.98 44.63
C MET A 778 7.50 -0.81 46.06
N ILE A 779 8.31 -0.24 46.96
CA ILE A 779 7.86 0.06 48.32
C ILE A 779 6.80 1.16 48.25
N GLU A 780 5.64 0.93 48.85
CA GLU A 780 4.47 1.83 48.73
C GLU A 780 4.76 3.25 49.21
N SER A 781 5.61 3.40 50.24
CA SER A 781 5.98 4.69 50.81
C SER A 781 7.00 5.48 49.99
N ASP A 782 7.72 4.83 49.07
CA ASP A 782 8.67 5.48 48.16
C ASP A 782 7.98 6.00 46.87
N VAL A 783 6.70 5.66 46.65
CA VAL A 783 5.90 6.21 45.54
C VAL A 783 5.29 7.55 45.94
N PRO A 784 5.58 8.65 45.22
CA PRO A 784 4.99 9.95 45.52
C PRO A 784 3.45 9.92 45.48
N PRO A 785 2.73 10.60 46.41
CA PRO A 785 1.27 10.48 46.52
C PRO A 785 0.49 10.81 45.23
N ASN A 786 0.96 11.79 44.46
CA ASN A 786 0.40 12.15 43.16
C ASN A 786 0.60 11.04 42.10
N ILE A 787 1.77 10.39 42.08
CA ILE A 787 2.04 9.26 41.18
C ILE A 787 1.19 8.06 41.59
N ARG A 788 1.07 7.79 42.89
CA ARG A 788 0.24 6.70 43.40
C ARG A 788 -1.21 6.86 42.98
N GLN A 789 -1.78 8.04 43.18
CA GLN A 789 -3.15 8.34 42.76
C GLN A 789 -3.33 8.16 41.25
N TRP A 790 -2.35 8.59 40.45
CA TRP A 790 -2.34 8.37 39.01
C TRP A 790 -2.31 6.88 38.65
N MET A 791 -1.44 6.08 39.28
CA MET A 791 -1.33 4.64 39.02
C MET A 791 -2.62 3.90 39.38
N GLU A 792 -3.26 4.29 40.48
CA GLU A 792 -4.55 3.76 40.93
C GLU A 792 -5.66 4.05 39.91
N GLN A 793 -5.77 5.29 39.44
CA GLN A 793 -6.73 5.65 38.38
C GLN A 793 -6.45 4.92 37.07
N ALA A 794 -5.18 4.88 36.63
CA ALA A 794 -4.77 4.22 35.39
C ALA A 794 -5.03 2.69 35.41
N SER A 795 -4.97 2.08 36.59
CA SER A 795 -5.17 0.63 36.79
C SER A 795 -6.60 0.27 37.21
N LYS A 796 -7.50 1.26 37.32
CA LYS A 796 -8.89 1.12 37.78
C LYS A 796 -9.00 0.55 39.20
N GLY A 797 -8.16 1.05 40.10
CA GLY A 797 -8.10 0.67 41.50
C GLY A 797 -6.82 -0.10 41.86
N ILE A 798 -6.65 -0.31 43.17
CA ILE A 798 -5.59 -1.15 43.75
C ILE A 798 -6.22 -2.47 44.19
N PHE A 799 -5.75 -3.58 43.64
CA PHE A 799 -6.19 -4.92 44.04
C PHE A 799 -5.38 -5.43 45.24
N ASP A 800 -6.04 -6.09 46.19
CA ASP A 800 -5.32 -6.80 47.26
C ASP A 800 -4.80 -8.14 46.73
N ALA A 801 -3.50 -8.35 46.84
CA ALA A 801 -2.81 -9.58 46.49
C ALA A 801 -2.52 -10.46 47.71
N ASN A 802 -2.69 -9.96 48.95
CA ASN A 802 -2.59 -10.77 50.15
C ASN A 802 -3.77 -11.77 50.21
N ASN A 803 -3.49 -13.03 50.53
CA ASN A 803 -4.54 -14.03 50.76
C ASN A 803 -5.08 -13.86 52.17
N SER A 804 -6.31 -13.36 52.29
CA SER A 804 -6.99 -13.19 53.59
C SER A 804 -7.55 -14.50 54.17
N ASP A 805 -7.60 -15.57 53.37
CA ASP A 805 -8.16 -16.89 53.74
C ASP A 805 -7.39 -18.00 52.99
N GLU A 806 -7.03 -19.11 53.66
CA GLU A 806 -6.14 -20.17 53.10
C GLU A 806 -6.70 -20.85 51.84
N ASN A 807 -8.01 -20.73 51.57
CA ASN A 807 -8.69 -21.40 50.46
C ASN A 807 -9.30 -20.44 49.42
N ALA A 808 -9.12 -19.12 49.54
CA ALA A 808 -9.73 -18.14 48.64
C ALA A 808 -8.67 -17.37 47.84
N LEU A 809 -8.89 -17.25 46.52
CA LEU A 809 -8.05 -16.39 45.66
C LEU A 809 -8.23 -14.92 46.05
N SER A 810 -7.14 -14.19 46.22
CA SER A 810 -7.18 -12.74 46.46
C SER A 810 -7.76 -11.98 45.26
N SER A 811 -8.22 -10.75 45.49
CA SER A 811 -8.89 -9.92 44.47
C SER A 811 -8.00 -9.68 43.23
N TYR A 812 -6.68 -9.58 43.43
CA TYR A 812 -5.71 -9.50 42.35
C TYR A 812 -5.68 -10.77 41.50
N HIS A 813 -5.56 -11.95 42.11
CA HIS A 813 -5.48 -13.21 41.37
C HIS A 813 -6.80 -13.54 40.65
N GLN A 814 -7.95 -13.21 41.23
CA GLN A 814 -9.24 -13.31 40.54
C GLN A 814 -9.28 -12.44 39.29
N ARG A 815 -8.79 -11.20 39.39
CA ARG A 815 -8.70 -10.29 38.25
C ARG A 815 -7.73 -10.79 37.19
N LEU A 816 -6.55 -11.26 37.58
CA LEU A 816 -5.54 -11.81 36.68
C LEU A 816 -6.06 -13.04 35.92
N ILE A 817 -6.74 -13.96 36.60
CA ILE A 817 -7.29 -15.16 35.96
C ILE A 817 -8.44 -14.83 35.00
N SER A 818 -9.21 -13.76 35.25
CA SER A 818 -10.25 -13.30 34.34
C SER A 818 -9.71 -12.78 33.00
N ILE A 819 -8.41 -12.46 32.94
CA ILE A 819 -7.74 -12.01 31.72
C ILE A 819 -7.23 -13.24 30.97
N LEU A 820 -7.72 -13.41 29.75
CA LEU A 820 -7.36 -14.53 28.90
C LEU A 820 -5.90 -14.40 28.42
N PRO A 821 -5.14 -15.51 28.38
CA PRO A 821 -3.80 -15.50 27.82
C PRO A 821 -3.86 -15.16 26.31
N LEU A 822 -2.82 -14.46 25.83
CA LEU A 822 -2.67 -14.16 24.40
C LEU A 822 -2.41 -15.45 23.60
N SER A 823 -2.60 -15.42 22.28
CA SER A 823 -2.24 -16.55 21.41
C SER A 823 -0.73 -16.79 21.41
N ALA A 824 -0.27 -18.03 21.17
CA ALA A 824 1.14 -18.40 21.22
C ALA A 824 2.06 -17.50 20.36
N ASN A 825 1.60 -17.12 19.16
CA ASN A 825 2.34 -16.22 18.27
C ASN A 825 2.51 -14.82 18.89
N GLN A 826 1.45 -14.29 19.49
CA GLN A 826 1.49 -12.99 20.16
C GLN A 826 2.38 -13.04 21.40
N GLN A 827 2.31 -14.10 22.21
CA GLN A 827 3.19 -14.27 23.36
C GLN A 827 4.67 -14.28 22.96
N GLN A 828 5.01 -14.97 21.86
CA GLN A 828 6.38 -15.02 21.35
C GLN A 828 6.87 -13.64 20.85
N GLU A 829 6.02 -12.90 20.16
CA GLU A 829 6.29 -11.52 19.72
C GLU A 829 6.55 -10.60 20.93
N ARG A 830 5.65 -10.62 21.93
CA ARG A 830 5.78 -9.85 23.17
C ARG A 830 7.09 -10.16 23.91
N LEU A 831 7.45 -11.44 23.99
CA LEU A 831 8.71 -11.88 24.61
C LEU A 831 9.92 -11.38 23.82
N GLN A 832 9.90 -11.42 22.49
CA GLN A 832 11.01 -10.90 21.68
C GLN A 832 11.21 -9.40 21.90
N ASN A 833 10.13 -8.63 21.96
CA ASN A 833 10.18 -7.18 22.16
C ASN A 833 10.73 -6.79 23.54
N SER A 834 10.48 -7.59 24.58
CA SER A 834 10.92 -7.30 25.95
C SER A 834 12.33 -7.81 26.28
N LYS A 835 12.96 -8.62 25.42
CA LYS A 835 14.28 -9.25 25.69
C LYS A 835 15.37 -8.25 26.08
N ALA A 836 15.44 -7.10 25.42
CA ALA A 836 16.49 -6.11 25.68
C ALA A 836 16.46 -5.62 27.14
N VAL A 837 15.26 -5.39 27.70
CA VAL A 837 15.09 -4.95 29.08
C VAL A 837 15.56 -6.03 30.05
N TYR A 838 15.09 -7.27 29.88
CA TYR A 838 15.44 -8.38 30.78
C TYR A 838 16.92 -8.80 30.68
N HIS A 839 17.59 -8.59 29.54
CA HIS A 839 19.04 -8.82 29.42
C HIS A 839 19.91 -7.72 30.07
N THR A 840 19.40 -6.50 30.22
CA THR A 840 20.17 -5.38 30.80
C THR A 840 20.17 -5.41 32.33
N VAL A 841 19.13 -6.01 32.94
CA VAL A 841 18.98 -6.11 34.41
C VAL A 841 20.06 -6.97 35.06
N GLU A 842 20.67 -7.92 34.33
CA GLU A 842 21.81 -8.72 34.86
C GLU A 842 23.10 -7.89 35.10
N THR A 843 23.20 -6.65 34.61
CA THR A 843 24.46 -5.86 34.64
C THR A 843 24.44 -4.56 35.43
N THR A 844 23.36 -4.22 36.14
CA THR A 844 23.33 -2.99 36.95
C THR A 844 23.47 -3.32 38.45
N LYS A 845 24.66 -3.08 39.00
CA LYS A 845 24.87 -3.04 40.46
C LYS A 845 24.09 -1.86 41.05
N VAL A 846 22.97 -2.15 41.70
CA VAL A 846 22.23 -1.17 42.52
C VAL A 846 22.78 -1.23 43.95
N ASP A 847 23.66 -0.30 44.29
CA ASP A 847 23.89 0.08 45.69
C ASP A 847 22.79 1.07 46.10
N GLN A 848 22.08 0.73 47.18
CA GLN A 848 21.13 1.51 48.01
C GLN A 848 19.62 1.23 47.83
N ARG A 849 19.03 0.76 48.95
CA ARG A 849 17.62 0.48 49.29
C ARG A 849 16.90 -0.56 48.40
N GLY A 850 16.65 -1.75 48.98
CA GLY A 850 15.58 -2.64 48.51
C GLY A 850 15.97 -3.90 47.72
N SER A 851 16.99 -4.66 48.14
CA SER A 851 17.18 -6.03 47.66
C SER A 851 16.52 -7.03 48.63
N PRO A 852 15.92 -8.16 48.21
CA PRO A 852 15.60 -9.25 49.12
C PRO A 852 16.91 -9.84 49.72
N PRO A 853 16.87 -10.50 50.89
CA PRO A 853 18.02 -11.23 51.39
C PRO A 853 18.48 -12.28 50.35
N SER A 854 19.78 -12.40 50.14
CA SER A 854 20.37 -13.47 49.34
C SER A 854 20.23 -14.81 50.06
N ASP A 855 19.27 -15.65 49.66
CA ASP A 855 19.14 -17.00 50.21
C ASP A 855 20.16 -17.97 49.58
N ASN A 856 21.29 -18.11 50.26
CA ASN A 856 21.95 -19.41 50.43
C ASN A 856 21.62 -19.88 51.85
N GLY A 857 20.47 -20.55 52.03
CA GLY A 857 20.11 -21.17 53.29
C GLY A 857 18.65 -21.61 53.34
N ASP A 858 18.43 -22.92 53.39
CA ASP A 858 17.14 -23.54 53.75
C ASP A 858 16.47 -22.82 54.93
N TYR A 859 15.23 -22.35 54.77
CA TYR A 859 14.14 -22.51 55.76
C TYR A 859 12.77 -22.12 55.18
N ASN A 860 11.90 -23.13 55.10
CA ASN A 860 10.44 -23.12 55.16
C ASN A 860 9.70 -21.77 54.99
N GLN A 861 9.28 -21.47 53.76
CA GLN A 861 8.06 -20.70 53.51
C GLN A 861 6.96 -21.67 53.08
N THR A 862 5.81 -21.53 53.73
CA THR A 862 4.61 -22.35 53.61
C THR A 862 4.16 -22.51 52.16
N GLU A 863 4.00 -23.76 51.75
CA GLU A 863 3.36 -24.17 50.51
C GLU A 863 1.96 -23.55 50.40
N ASN A 864 1.80 -22.50 49.60
CA ASN A 864 0.53 -22.23 48.93
C ASN A 864 0.67 -22.59 47.45
N SER A 865 0.89 -23.89 47.21
CA SER A 865 0.66 -24.49 45.91
C SER A 865 -0.85 -24.71 45.76
N VAL A 866 -1.54 -23.78 45.10
CA VAL A 866 -2.92 -24.04 44.67
C VAL A 866 -2.86 -25.10 43.57
N LYS A 867 -3.11 -26.36 43.93
CA LYS A 867 -3.40 -27.43 42.96
C LYS A 867 -4.76 -27.16 42.31
N ILE A 868 -4.75 -26.53 41.14
CA ILE A 868 -5.94 -26.49 40.28
C ILE A 868 -6.01 -27.82 39.51
N ILE A 869 -6.94 -28.68 39.91
CA ILE A 869 -7.32 -29.86 39.11
C ILE A 869 -8.13 -29.33 37.93
N ALA A 870 -7.53 -29.36 36.74
CA ALA A 870 -8.22 -29.09 35.49
C ALA A 870 -9.19 -30.25 35.19
N ASN A 871 -10.48 -30.07 35.47
CA ASN A 871 -11.53 -30.90 34.87
C ASN A 871 -11.83 -30.36 33.48
N SER A 872 -11.13 -30.92 32.50
CA SER A 872 -11.53 -30.90 31.10
C SER A 872 -12.71 -31.87 30.92
N ASP A 873 -13.93 -31.36 30.76
CA ASP A 873 -14.94 -32.08 29.98
C ASP A 873 -16.10 -31.20 29.47
N ASN A 874 -16.62 -31.64 28.34
CA ASN A 874 -17.34 -30.90 27.31
C ASN A 874 -18.86 -30.68 27.56
N LYS A 875 -19.40 -29.70 26.81
CA LYS A 875 -20.77 -29.60 26.21
C LYS A 875 -21.97 -29.05 27.00
N GLN A 876 -22.55 -28.03 26.35
CA GLN A 876 -23.98 -27.72 26.13
C GLN A 876 -24.80 -26.95 27.19
N ARG A 877 -25.24 -25.76 26.71
CA ARG A 877 -26.59 -25.16 26.73
C ARG A 877 -26.93 -24.04 27.74
N ASP A 878 -27.45 -22.99 27.09
CA ASP A 878 -28.58 -22.11 27.43
C ASP A 878 -28.43 -20.95 28.44
N LYS A 879 -28.65 -19.75 27.89
CA LYS A 879 -29.48 -18.63 28.35
C LYS A 879 -29.52 -18.34 29.86
N THR A 880 -28.81 -17.29 30.28
CA THR A 880 -29.35 -15.97 30.71
C THR A 880 -28.18 -15.09 31.14
N SER A 881 -27.93 -13.98 30.43
CA SER A 881 -26.97 -12.94 30.81
C SER A 881 -27.62 -12.08 31.88
N ASP A 882 -27.34 -12.34 33.15
CA ASP A 882 -27.66 -11.39 34.21
C ASP A 882 -26.69 -10.21 34.13
N TYR A 883 -27.23 -9.07 33.70
CA TYR A 883 -26.58 -7.77 33.76
C TYR A 883 -26.27 -7.42 35.23
N ILE A 884 -25.00 -7.20 35.55
CA ILE A 884 -24.64 -6.43 36.74
C ILE A 884 -24.79 -4.95 36.39
N SER A 885 -25.60 -4.25 37.18
CA SER A 885 -26.00 -2.85 37.07
C SER A 885 -24.81 -1.89 37.20
N PHE A 886 -24.77 -0.86 36.35
CA PHE A 886 -23.70 0.15 36.20
C PHE A 886 -23.83 1.37 37.14
N ASN A 887 -24.59 1.28 38.24
CA ASN A 887 -24.99 2.48 39.01
C ASN A 887 -24.12 2.88 40.21
N ASP A 888 -22.97 2.23 40.45
CA ASP A 888 -22.12 2.59 41.61
C ASP A 888 -20.69 2.96 41.16
N ILE A 889 -20.51 4.17 40.61
CA ILE A 889 -19.18 4.78 40.41
C ILE A 889 -19.22 6.23 40.92
N PRO A 890 -18.48 6.58 41.99
CA PRO A 890 -18.27 7.98 42.40
C PRO A 890 -17.40 8.72 41.36
N SER A 891 -17.72 9.98 41.12
CA SER A 891 -17.00 10.91 40.24
C SER A 891 -15.53 11.11 40.66
N GLU A 892 -14.58 10.85 39.75
CA GLU A 892 -13.14 11.11 39.90
C GLU A 892 -12.74 12.53 39.43
N PRO A 893 -11.71 13.17 40.02
CA PRO A 893 -11.07 14.36 39.44
C PRO A 893 -10.13 14.02 38.26
N GLU A 894 -9.93 15.00 37.38
CA GLU A 894 -9.33 14.87 36.04
C GLU A 894 -7.80 14.57 36.04
N ILE A 895 -7.38 13.59 35.23
CA ILE A 895 -5.97 13.20 34.99
C ILE A 895 -5.07 14.40 34.61
N ASP A 896 -5.62 15.44 33.96
CA ASP A 896 -4.91 16.67 33.60
C ASP A 896 -4.45 17.50 34.82
N GLU A 897 -5.17 17.40 35.94
CA GLU A 897 -4.80 18.06 37.20
C GLU A 897 -3.59 17.37 37.85
N ILE A 898 -3.50 16.04 37.72
CA ILE A 898 -2.40 15.25 38.26
C ILE A 898 -1.12 15.46 37.46
N ASP A 899 -1.20 15.49 36.12
CA ASP A 899 -0.05 15.81 35.26
C ASP A 899 0.49 17.21 35.54
N ARG A 900 -0.41 18.20 35.74
CA ARG A 900 -0.04 19.56 36.16
C ARG A 900 0.63 19.57 37.54
N LEU A 901 0.11 18.84 38.52
CA LEU A 901 0.71 18.76 39.86
C LEU A 901 2.08 18.05 39.85
N MET A 902 2.25 17.02 39.01
CA MET A 902 3.52 16.33 38.78
C MET A 902 4.56 17.25 38.14
N GLU A 903 4.18 18.01 37.11
CA GLU A 903 5.05 18.98 36.48
C GLU A 903 5.49 20.07 37.48
N GLN A 904 4.59 20.51 38.34
CA GLN A 904 4.88 21.48 39.40
C GLN A 904 5.81 20.94 40.49
N GLN A 905 5.75 19.65 40.79
CA GLN A 905 6.70 19.00 41.72
C GLN A 905 8.13 19.09 41.17
N VAL A 906 8.35 18.73 39.90
CA VAL A 906 9.69 18.81 39.27
C VAL A 906 10.25 20.23 39.29
N LYS A 907 9.41 21.22 38.97
CA LYS A 907 9.81 22.65 39.01
C LYS A 907 10.13 23.11 40.43
N THR A 908 9.41 22.60 41.42
CA THR A 908 9.65 22.90 42.84
C THR A 908 11.00 22.35 43.31
N ASP A 909 11.36 21.12 42.92
CA ASP A 909 12.66 20.52 43.27
C ASP A 909 13.86 21.31 42.73
N LEU A 910 13.70 21.98 41.59
CA LEU A 910 14.73 22.83 41.00
C LEU A 910 14.82 24.21 41.68
N VAL A 911 13.68 24.80 42.04
CA VAL A 911 13.59 26.20 42.49
C VAL A 911 13.70 26.34 44.01
N ALA A 912 13.05 25.47 44.78
CA ALA A 912 12.96 25.60 46.24
C ALA A 912 14.34 25.61 46.95
N PRO A 913 15.33 24.76 46.60
CA PRO A 913 16.66 24.83 47.20
C PRO A 913 17.35 26.18 46.97
N ILE A 914 17.20 26.76 45.78
CA ILE A 914 17.85 28.02 45.41
C ILE A 914 17.14 29.19 46.09
N ALA A 915 15.81 29.20 46.10
CA ALA A 915 15.01 30.22 46.78
C ALA A 915 15.25 30.22 48.30
N ALA A 916 15.40 29.05 48.93
CA ALA A 916 15.76 28.94 50.35
C ALA A 916 17.15 29.50 50.65
N GLN A 917 18.15 29.24 49.78
CA GLN A 917 19.49 29.81 49.91
C GLN A 917 19.50 31.32 49.66
N PHE A 918 18.71 31.79 48.70
CA PHE A 918 18.53 33.21 48.41
C PHE A 918 17.95 33.96 49.62
N LEU A 919 16.90 33.44 50.25
CA LEU A 919 16.35 34.01 51.49
C LEU A 919 17.38 34.07 52.61
N LYS A 920 18.20 33.01 52.76
CA LYS A 920 19.26 32.95 53.78
C LYS A 920 20.33 34.03 53.62
N VAL A 921 20.60 34.48 52.40
CA VAL A 921 21.60 35.56 52.16
C VAL A 921 21.00 36.96 52.26
N GLN A 922 19.68 37.10 52.13
CA GLN A 922 18.97 38.38 52.19
C GLN A 922 18.57 38.78 53.63
N ASP A 923 18.14 37.81 54.44
CA ASP A 923 17.75 38.03 55.84
C ASP A 923 18.81 37.43 56.79
N GLN A 924 19.55 38.32 57.46
CA GLN A 924 20.65 37.97 58.37
C GLN A 924 20.20 37.68 59.81
N SER A 925 18.89 37.74 60.08
CA SER A 925 18.37 37.32 61.37
C SER A 925 18.47 35.79 61.47
N ASN A 926 18.87 35.27 62.64
CA ASN A 926 18.81 33.83 62.93
C ASN A 926 17.37 33.38 63.24
N SER A 927 16.38 34.05 62.64
CA SER A 927 14.96 33.79 62.82
C SER A 927 14.57 32.49 62.11
N PRO A 928 13.70 31.65 62.72
CA PRO A 928 13.12 30.48 62.06
C PRO A 928 12.19 30.87 60.90
N THR A 929 11.76 32.13 60.85
CA THR A 929 11.01 32.73 59.75
C THR A 929 11.88 33.70 58.97
N ARG A 930 11.78 33.70 57.64
CA ARG A 930 12.52 34.62 56.75
C ARG A 930 11.61 35.20 55.70
N HIS A 931 11.83 36.46 55.38
CA HIS A 931 10.99 37.20 54.43
C HIS A 931 11.84 38.02 53.47
N TYR A 932 11.45 38.01 52.20
CA TYR A 932 12.03 38.88 51.18
C TYR A 932 10.93 39.45 50.29
N GLN A 933 10.86 40.78 50.20
CA GLN A 933 9.95 41.48 49.31
C GLN A 933 10.75 42.15 48.18
N GLY A 934 10.65 41.58 46.97
CA GLY A 934 11.24 42.13 45.75
C GLY A 934 10.25 42.96 44.94
N LYS A 935 10.69 43.48 43.79
CA LYS A 935 9.81 44.23 42.87
C LYS A 935 8.75 43.36 42.19
N GLU A 936 9.09 42.12 41.86
CA GLU A 936 8.21 41.21 41.11
C GLU A 936 7.67 40.05 41.94
N ILE A 937 8.42 39.62 42.97
CA ILE A 937 8.08 38.46 43.79
C ILE A 937 8.28 38.74 45.27
N THR A 938 7.50 38.06 46.09
CA THR A 938 7.70 37.95 47.53
C THR A 938 8.02 36.50 47.87
N ILE A 939 9.00 36.29 48.74
CA ILE A 939 9.41 34.96 49.19
C ILE A 939 9.29 34.91 50.71
N ASP A 940 8.51 33.96 51.19
CA ASP A 940 8.24 33.74 52.61
C ASP A 940 8.74 32.35 53.00
N TYR A 941 9.46 32.25 54.11
CA TYR A 941 9.68 30.99 54.80
C TYR A 941 9.17 31.11 56.23
N ASP A 942 8.13 30.35 56.58
CA ASP A 942 7.46 30.44 57.89
C ASP A 942 8.02 29.46 58.94
N GLY A 943 9.12 28.76 58.61
CA GLY A 943 9.70 27.68 59.42
C GLY A 943 9.30 26.29 58.94
N HIS A 944 8.19 26.16 58.22
CA HIS A 944 7.65 24.89 57.70
C HIS A 944 7.47 24.90 56.17
N HIS A 945 7.03 26.01 55.60
CA HIS A 945 6.73 26.19 54.18
C HIS A 945 7.54 27.32 53.58
N LEU A 946 8.06 27.07 52.38
CA LEU A 946 8.66 28.05 51.49
C LEU A 946 7.64 28.46 50.44
N THR A 947 7.26 29.73 50.42
CA THR A 947 6.25 30.27 49.51
C THR A 947 6.85 31.35 48.62
N ILE A 948 6.62 31.27 47.30
CA ILE A 948 6.91 32.34 46.33
C ILE A 948 5.59 32.88 45.83
N LYS A 949 5.39 34.19 45.93
CA LYS A 949 4.20 34.91 45.43
C LYS A 949 4.59 35.92 44.37
N ASN A 950 3.72 36.12 43.38
CA ASN A 950 3.82 37.20 42.41
C ASN A 950 3.20 38.48 43.00
N ASN A 951 3.94 39.59 43.01
CA ASN A 951 3.49 40.84 43.62
C ASN A 951 2.46 41.60 42.78
N GLN A 952 2.29 41.26 41.50
CA GLN A 952 1.35 41.96 40.60
C GLN A 952 -0.10 41.48 40.77
N ASP A 953 -0.30 40.17 40.97
CA ASP A 953 -1.61 39.54 41.06
C ASP A 953 -1.84 38.79 42.39
N ASN A 954 -0.86 38.85 43.30
CA ASN A 954 -0.83 38.15 44.59
C ASN A 954 -0.99 36.63 44.48
N SER A 955 -0.78 36.05 43.30
CA SER A 955 -0.87 34.61 43.07
C SER A 955 0.33 33.89 43.71
N ILE A 956 0.05 32.76 44.35
CA ILE A 956 1.11 31.85 44.83
C ILE A 956 1.69 31.17 43.59
N LYS A 957 3.00 31.24 43.38
CA LYS A 957 3.67 30.51 42.29
C LYS A 957 4.27 29.20 42.76
N MET A 958 4.68 29.14 44.02
CA MET A 958 5.23 27.94 44.65
C MET A 958 4.87 27.98 46.13
N LYS A 959 4.43 26.84 46.67
CA LYS A 959 4.38 26.59 48.12
C LYS A 959 4.96 25.21 48.32
N ALA A 960 6.02 25.11 49.12
CA ALA A 960 6.76 23.87 49.26
C ALA A 960 7.15 23.60 50.71
N ARG A 961 7.05 22.35 51.16
CA ARG A 961 7.45 21.92 52.50
C ARG A 961 8.80 21.21 52.45
N PHE A 962 9.69 21.53 53.39
CA PHE A 962 10.97 20.84 53.51
C PHE A 962 10.75 19.42 54.05
N VAL A 963 11.23 18.39 53.33
CA VAL A 963 11.01 16.98 53.69
C VAL A 963 12.28 16.24 54.10
N GLY A 964 13.47 16.83 53.88
CA GLY A 964 14.73 16.26 54.35
C GLY A 964 15.92 16.62 53.47
N VAL A 965 17.07 16.00 53.73
CA VAL A 965 18.27 16.06 52.88
C VAL A 965 18.52 14.68 52.34
N ASN A 966 18.65 14.57 51.02
CA ASN A 966 18.96 13.30 50.37
C ASN A 966 20.34 12.81 50.85
N PRO A 967 20.47 11.59 51.41
CA PRO A 967 21.73 11.08 51.97
C PRO A 967 22.86 10.93 50.93
N ALA A 968 22.51 10.62 49.67
CA ALA A 968 23.46 10.37 48.60
C ALA A 968 23.92 11.67 47.92
N SER A 969 23.01 12.59 47.62
CA SER A 969 23.34 13.84 46.90
C SER A 969 23.65 15.04 47.80
N LYS A 970 23.38 14.92 49.11
CA LYS A 970 23.42 16.01 50.11
C LYS A 970 22.59 17.25 49.74
N LYS A 971 21.64 17.13 48.81
CA LYS A 971 20.71 18.20 48.41
C LYS A 971 19.44 18.18 49.26
N SER A 972 18.88 19.36 49.52
CA SER A 972 17.59 19.52 50.20
C SER A 972 16.44 19.04 49.31
N GLN A 973 15.50 18.28 49.89
CA GLN A 973 14.31 17.77 49.24
C GLN A 973 13.08 18.58 49.68
N TRP A 974 12.21 18.89 48.72
CA TRP A 974 11.05 19.77 48.92
C TRP A 974 9.80 19.18 48.27
N LEU A 975 8.69 19.11 49.01
CA LEU A 975 7.40 18.66 48.50
C LEU A 975 6.55 19.85 48.11
N SER A 976 6.02 19.87 46.89
CA SER A 976 5.09 20.87 46.38
C SER A 976 3.72 20.69 47.03
N GLU A 977 3.17 21.79 47.57
CA GLU A 977 1.84 21.89 48.16
C GLU A 977 1.09 23.06 47.51
N LEU A 978 1.13 23.09 46.18
CA LEU A 978 0.57 24.16 45.38
C LEU A 978 -0.97 24.19 45.47
N PRO A 979 -1.62 25.34 45.73
CA PRO A 979 -3.08 25.44 45.74
C PRO A 979 -3.73 25.14 44.37
N GLU A 980 -4.91 24.53 44.32
CA GLU A 980 -5.62 24.09 43.09
C GLU A 980 -5.75 25.21 42.01
N ASN A 981 -5.99 26.45 42.42
CA ASN A 981 -6.16 27.61 41.53
C ASN A 981 -4.87 28.42 41.29
N SER A 982 -3.72 27.87 41.65
CA SER A 982 -2.43 28.54 41.53
C SER A 982 -1.83 28.47 40.12
N PRO A 983 -1.31 29.55 39.53
CA PRO A 983 -0.67 29.50 38.22
C PRO A 983 0.63 28.66 38.21
N GLY A 984 1.18 28.30 39.38
CA GLY A 984 2.40 27.49 39.49
C GLY A 984 3.66 28.18 38.98
N LEU A 985 4.78 27.47 39.04
CA LEU A 985 6.03 27.83 38.40
C LEU A 985 5.94 27.59 36.89
N ARG A 986 6.27 28.61 36.09
CA ARG A 986 6.44 28.48 34.64
C ARG A 986 7.90 28.21 34.31
N ASP A 987 8.19 27.74 33.10
CA ASP A 987 9.59 27.43 32.70
C ASP A 987 10.49 28.67 32.74
N ALA A 988 9.94 29.84 32.39
CA ALA A 988 10.63 31.12 32.53
C ALA A 988 11.00 31.45 33.99
N ASP A 989 10.16 31.06 34.96
CA ASP A 989 10.45 31.24 36.39
C ASP A 989 11.59 30.30 36.81
N VAL A 990 11.57 29.04 36.36
CA VAL A 990 12.62 28.05 36.63
C VAL A 990 13.95 28.49 36.03
N GLN A 991 13.97 28.94 34.78
CA GLN A 991 15.19 29.44 34.12
C GLN A 991 15.77 30.65 34.85
N LYS A 992 14.92 31.57 35.32
CA LYS A 992 15.36 32.74 36.08
C LYS A 992 16.03 32.33 37.39
N TRP A 993 15.39 31.43 38.16
CA TRP A 993 15.90 30.95 39.43
C TRP A 993 17.16 30.09 39.31
N THR A 994 17.25 29.26 38.27
CA THR A 994 18.39 28.37 38.03
C THR A 994 19.55 29.04 37.27
N SER A 995 19.38 30.31 36.86
CA SER A 995 20.39 31.08 36.14
C SER A 995 21.70 31.26 36.91
N GLU A 996 22.80 31.32 36.17
CA GLU A 996 24.13 31.49 36.76
C GLU A 996 24.29 32.85 37.46
N ALA A 997 23.53 33.86 37.04
CA ALA A 997 23.49 35.17 37.69
C ALA A 997 22.96 35.09 39.13
N VAL A 998 21.88 34.33 39.37
CA VAL A 998 21.31 34.14 40.72
C VAL A 998 22.25 33.31 41.59
N LYS A 999 22.83 32.24 41.04
CA LYS A 999 23.81 31.41 41.76
C LYS A 999 25.07 32.18 42.14
N ASN A 1000 25.62 32.99 41.23
CA ASN A 1000 26.79 33.81 41.48
C ASN A 1000 26.50 34.92 42.50
N TYR A 1001 25.31 35.53 42.46
CA TYR A 1001 24.88 36.50 43.46
C TYR A 1001 24.83 35.87 44.86
N ILE A 1002 24.25 34.67 45.00
CA ILE A 1002 24.20 33.95 46.29
C ILE A 1002 25.63 33.65 46.80
N LYS A 1003 26.51 33.12 45.92
CA LYS A 1003 27.91 32.83 46.28
C LYS A 1003 28.68 34.09 46.70
N GLN A 1004 28.53 35.20 45.96
CA GLN A 1004 29.19 36.47 46.28
C GLN A 1004 28.72 37.00 47.64
N LYS A 1005 27.41 36.95 47.92
CA LYS A 1005 26.86 37.39 49.22
C LYS A 1005 27.30 36.50 50.38
N GLN A 1006 27.40 35.18 50.17
CA GLN A 1006 27.96 34.26 51.16
C GLN A 1006 29.42 34.58 51.46
N PHE A 1007 30.24 34.86 50.44
CA PHE A 1007 31.64 35.24 50.62
C PHE A 1007 31.80 36.59 51.36
N GLU A 1008 30.98 37.59 51.03
CA GLU A 1008 30.94 38.87 51.75
C GLU A 1008 30.56 38.69 53.23
N GLN A 1009 29.64 37.77 53.53
CA GLN A 1009 29.21 37.43 54.89
C GLN A 1009 30.31 36.70 55.68
N GLU A 1010 30.97 35.70 55.09
CA GLU A 1010 32.09 35.00 55.71
C GLU A 1010 33.25 35.94 56.01
N THR A 1011 33.52 36.90 55.11
CA THR A 1011 34.58 37.90 55.28
C THR A 1011 34.24 38.90 56.41
N LYS A 1012 32.98 39.35 56.51
CA LYS A 1012 32.50 40.20 57.62
C LYS A 1012 32.46 39.46 58.97
N GLN A 1013 32.17 38.16 58.98
CA GLN A 1013 32.16 37.34 60.18
C GLN A 1013 33.60 37.07 60.66
N LYS A 1014 34.53 36.75 59.75
CA LYS A 1014 35.97 36.66 60.06
C LYS A 1014 36.54 38.00 60.54
N SER A 1015 36.12 39.15 59.99
CA SER A 1015 36.56 40.47 60.49
C SER A 1015 35.97 40.85 61.85
N ARG A 1016 34.76 40.37 62.20
CA ARG A 1016 34.15 40.53 63.53
C ARG A 1016 34.85 39.65 64.58
N ILE A 1017 35.22 38.43 64.22
CA ILE A 1017 35.99 37.53 65.10
C ILE A 1017 37.41 38.07 65.32
N ALA A 1018 38.07 38.61 64.28
CA ALA A 1018 39.37 39.26 64.42
C ALA A 1018 39.34 40.51 65.34
N LYS A 1019 38.29 41.33 65.27
CA LYS A 1019 38.04 42.47 66.18
C LYS A 1019 37.62 42.08 67.60
N SER A 1020 37.29 40.82 67.87
CA SER A 1020 36.95 40.31 69.20
C SER A 1020 38.15 39.65 69.90
N ILE A 1021 39.27 39.46 69.18
CA ILE A 1021 40.50 38.82 69.66
C ILE A 1021 41.66 39.87 69.80
N THR A 1022 41.39 41.13 69.47
CA THR A 1022 42.23 42.30 69.80
C THR A 1022 41.45 43.18 70.75
#